data_AF-M7BL12-F1
#
_entry.id   AF-M7BL12-F1
#
_cell.length_a   1.000
_cell.length_b   1.000
_cell.length_c   1.000
_cell.angle_alpha   90.00
_cell.angle_beta   90.00
_cell.angle_gamma   90.00
#
_symmetry.space_group_name_H-M   'P 1'
#
loop_
_entity.id
_entity.type
_entity.pdbx_description
1 polymer ?
#
loop_
_entity_poly.entity_id
_entity_poly.type
_entity_poly.pdbx_seq_one_letter_code
_entity_poly.pdbx_strand_id
1 'polypeptide(L)'
;MLNVNLDPPLDKVINNCRNICNITTLDEDMVKTRAKVLRSTYEFLSTEKREFRFQLRGVTFVMVEEGWKLLKPEEVVINLEYESDFKPYLYKLPLELGTFHQLFKHLGTEDVISTKQYVEVLSRIFKNSEGKQLDPNEMRTVKRVVSGLFKSLQNDSVKVRNDLENVRDLALYLPSQDGRLVKSSILVFDDAPHYKSRIQGNIGVQMLVDLSQCYLGKDHGFHTKLIMLFPQKLRPRLLSSILEELLDEESPKTCQFGALCSLQGRLQLLLSSEQFITGLIRIMKHENDNAFLANEEKAIRLCKTLREGLKVSCFEKLQTTLRVKGFTPIPHSKSETFAFLKRFGNAVILLYIQHSDSKDINFLLALAMTLKSATDNLISDTSYLIAMLGCNDIYRISEKLDSLGVKYDSSEPSKLELPMPGTPIPAEIHYTLLMDPMNVFYPGEYVGYLVDAEGGDIYGSYQPTYTYAIIVQEVEREDDENSSFLGKIYQIDIGYSEYKIVSSLDLYKFSRPDESSQSRDSAPSTPTSPTEFPAHGPRTVPPLFSGRESHKTTSSKHHSPKKIKLNSLPEILREVTSVIEQAWKLPESERKKIIRRLYLKWHPDKNSENLDIANEVFKHLQNEINRLEKQAFIDQNTDRASRRTFSSSASRFQSDKFSFQRFYTSWNQEATSHKSERQQYKEKCPSSTGPSYSARFFVPPTFKSVGNPVEARRWLRQARANFSAARNDLHKNANEWVCFKCYLSTKLALIAADYAVRGKSDKDVKPTALAQKIEEYSQQLDGLTNDVHTLEAYGVDSLKTRYPDLLPFPQIPNDRFTSEVAMRVMECTACIIIKLENFIQQKV
;
A
#
# COMPACT_ATOMS: atom_id res chain seq x y z
N MET A 1 16.47 73.26 47.52
CA MET A 1 16.04 72.71 46.21
C MET A 1 16.31 71.21 46.22
N LEU A 2 15.32 70.36 45.94
CA LEU A 2 15.40 68.90 46.13
C LEU A 2 16.15 68.13 45.01
N ASN A 3 16.92 68.78 44.13
CA ASN A 3 17.69 68.13 43.04
C ASN A 3 16.85 67.11 42.22
N VAL A 4 15.58 67.43 41.96
CA VAL A 4 14.68 66.58 41.18
C VAL A 4 14.83 66.94 39.70
N ASN A 5 15.26 65.99 38.87
CA ASN A 5 15.29 66.16 37.42
C ASN A 5 13.85 66.32 36.88
N LEU A 6 13.67 67.22 35.91
CA LEU A 6 12.42 67.39 35.17
C LEU A 6 12.01 66.10 34.44
N ASP A 7 12.99 65.41 33.86
CA ASP A 7 12.83 64.07 33.27
C ASP A 7 13.45 63.01 34.20
N PRO A 8 12.63 62.21 34.91
CA PRO A 8 13.16 61.18 35.80
C PRO A 8 13.78 60.03 34.98
N PRO A 9 14.97 59.52 35.36
CA PRO A 9 15.55 58.35 34.71
C PRO A 9 14.65 57.10 34.83
N LEU A 10 14.49 56.35 33.74
CA LEU A 10 13.63 55.16 33.65
C LEU A 10 13.88 54.15 34.79
N ASP A 11 15.15 53.82 35.06
CA ASP A 11 15.51 52.87 36.13
C ASP A 11 15.06 53.35 37.51
N LYS A 12 15.08 54.67 37.76
CA LYS A 12 14.59 55.24 39.03
C LYS A 12 13.07 55.15 39.12
N VAL A 13 12.35 55.40 38.02
CA VAL A 13 10.89 55.26 37.97
C VAL A 13 10.48 53.81 38.21
N ILE A 14 11.15 52.86 37.56
CA ILE A 14 10.87 51.42 37.71
C ILE A 14 11.19 50.92 39.13
N ASN A 15 12.31 51.35 39.71
CA ASN A 15 12.64 51.01 41.10
C ASN A 15 11.62 51.59 42.09
N ASN A 16 11.20 52.84 41.88
CA ASN A 16 10.14 53.45 42.70
C ASN A 16 8.82 52.69 42.57
N CYS A 17 8.44 52.30 41.35
CA CYS A 17 7.27 51.48 41.09
C CYS A 17 7.32 50.15 41.85
N ARG A 18 8.42 49.40 41.77
CA ARG A 18 8.58 48.15 42.51
C ARG A 18 8.45 48.34 44.01
N ASN A 19 9.05 49.39 44.56
CA ASN A 19 8.98 49.69 45.98
C ASN A 19 7.53 49.92 46.43
N ILE A 20 6.77 50.71 45.67
CA ILE A 20 5.36 51.02 45.95
C ILE A 20 4.48 49.77 45.81
N CYS A 21 4.71 48.97 44.78
CA CYS A 21 3.96 47.74 44.53
C CYS A 21 4.18 46.66 45.61
N ASN A 22 5.33 46.67 46.28
CA ASN A 22 5.67 45.69 47.33
C ASN A 22 5.06 46.02 48.71
N ILE A 23 4.43 47.19 48.88
CA ILE A 23 3.78 47.57 50.14
C ILE A 23 2.45 46.81 50.26
N THR A 24 2.36 45.94 51.27
CA THR A 24 1.19 45.05 51.50
C THR A 24 0.21 45.58 52.53
N THR A 25 0.66 46.34 53.53
CA THR A 25 -0.19 46.95 54.57
C THR A 25 -0.49 48.40 54.22
N LEU A 26 -1.77 48.73 54.05
CA LEU A 26 -2.18 50.06 53.59
C LEU A 26 -3.39 50.52 54.40
N ASP A 27 -3.39 51.81 54.74
CA ASP A 27 -4.60 52.53 55.10
C ASP A 27 -5.21 53.22 53.86
N GLU A 28 -6.35 53.86 54.04
CA GLU A 28 -7.10 54.51 52.98
C GLU A 28 -6.30 55.64 52.27
N ASP A 29 -5.49 56.39 53.02
CA ASP A 29 -4.68 57.49 52.49
C ASP A 29 -3.45 56.98 51.71
N MET A 30 -2.86 55.89 52.16
CA MET A 30 -1.81 55.16 51.46
C MET A 30 -2.33 54.58 50.14
N VAL A 31 -3.55 54.03 50.10
CA VAL A 31 -4.18 53.54 48.86
C VAL A 31 -4.38 54.68 47.88
N LYS A 32 -4.94 55.83 48.32
CA LYS A 32 -5.12 57.02 47.47
C LYS A 32 -3.79 57.53 46.93
N THR A 33 -2.76 57.59 47.79
CA THR A 33 -1.41 58.02 47.41
C THR A 33 -0.79 57.06 46.40
N ARG A 34 -0.85 55.75 46.66
CA ARG A 34 -0.38 54.70 45.76
C ARG A 34 -1.07 54.79 44.39
N ALA A 35 -2.38 54.98 44.37
CA ALA A 35 -3.13 55.09 43.14
C ALA A 35 -2.72 56.31 42.31
N LYS A 36 -2.47 57.44 42.96
CA LYS A 36 -1.96 58.65 42.29
C LYS A 36 -0.57 58.42 41.70
N VAL A 37 0.36 57.84 42.48
CA VAL A 37 1.73 57.61 42.02
C VAL A 37 1.78 56.57 40.90
N LEU A 38 1.01 55.48 41.00
CA LEU A 38 0.94 54.48 39.95
C LEU A 38 0.33 55.04 38.66
N ARG A 39 -0.69 55.90 38.75
CA ARG A 39 -1.24 56.58 37.55
C ARG A 39 -0.19 57.45 36.85
N SER A 40 0.57 58.26 37.60
CA SER A 40 1.68 59.03 37.01
C SER A 40 2.79 58.13 36.45
N THR A 41 3.03 56.99 37.08
CA THR A 41 3.96 55.98 36.57
C THR A 41 3.47 55.39 35.25
N TYR A 42 2.18 55.09 35.13
CA TYR A 42 1.58 54.58 33.88
C TYR A 42 1.65 55.60 32.75
N GLU A 43 1.37 56.88 33.03
CA GLU A 43 1.50 57.98 32.06
C GLU A 43 2.94 58.08 31.54
N PHE A 44 3.93 58.06 32.45
CA PHE A 44 5.34 58.09 32.08
C PHE A 44 5.71 56.88 31.21
N LEU A 45 5.42 55.66 31.67
CA LEU A 45 5.78 54.43 30.96
C LEU A 45 5.02 54.25 29.64
N SER A 46 3.83 54.84 29.49
CA SER A 46 3.07 54.78 28.23
C SER A 46 3.70 55.62 27.11
N THR A 47 4.54 56.61 27.46
CA THR A 47 5.24 57.47 26.48
C THR A 47 6.69 57.07 26.25
N GLU A 48 7.24 56.20 27.11
CA GLU A 48 8.60 55.70 27.03
C GLU A 48 8.80 54.74 25.85
N LYS A 49 9.90 54.92 25.11
CA LYS A 49 10.24 54.09 23.94
C LYS A 49 11.26 52.99 24.23
N ARG A 50 12.00 53.11 25.34
CA ARG A 50 12.98 52.11 25.78
C ARG A 50 12.27 50.83 26.22
N GLU A 51 12.91 49.69 26.01
CA GLU A 51 12.38 48.39 26.43
C GLU A 51 12.55 48.20 27.94
N PHE A 52 11.44 48.02 28.66
CA PHE A 52 11.42 47.84 30.12
C PHE A 52 10.60 46.64 30.60
N ARG A 53 9.96 45.89 29.70
CA ARG A 53 9.06 44.79 30.06
C ARG A 53 9.71 43.78 31.01
N PHE A 54 10.96 43.40 30.73
CA PHE A 54 11.69 42.43 31.53
C PHE A 54 11.96 42.90 32.96
N GLN A 55 12.08 44.22 33.16
CA GLN A 55 12.30 44.80 34.48
C GLN A 55 11.01 44.74 35.33
N LEU A 56 9.83 44.89 34.74
CA LEU A 56 8.55 44.81 35.45
C LEU A 56 7.93 43.41 35.48
N ARG A 57 8.63 42.41 34.93
CA ARG A 57 8.15 41.03 34.89
C ARG A 57 7.87 40.49 36.29
N GLY A 58 6.65 39.99 36.51
CA GLY A 58 6.23 39.38 37.79
C GLY A 58 5.85 40.38 38.89
N VAL A 59 5.96 41.69 38.64
CA VAL A 59 5.50 42.73 39.57
C VAL A 59 3.98 42.81 39.55
N THR A 60 3.34 42.84 40.72
CA THR A 60 1.91 43.14 40.85
C THR A 60 1.69 44.63 40.58
N PHE A 61 1.40 44.95 39.33
CA PHE A 61 1.48 46.29 38.78
C PHE A 61 0.11 46.91 38.49
N VAL A 62 -0.90 46.11 38.16
CA VAL A 62 -2.23 46.58 37.74
C VAL A 62 -3.12 46.78 38.96
N MET A 63 -3.66 47.97 39.15
CA MET A 63 -4.61 48.27 40.23
C MET A 63 -6.00 47.74 39.92
N VAL A 64 -6.59 47.01 40.86
CA VAL A 64 -7.99 46.56 40.84
C VAL A 64 -8.64 46.82 42.20
N GLU A 65 -9.96 46.64 42.29
CA GLU A 65 -10.73 46.87 43.53
C GLU A 65 -10.43 48.26 44.13
N GLU A 66 -10.63 49.30 43.32
CA GLU A 66 -10.40 50.70 43.71
C GLU A 66 -8.97 50.99 44.21
N GLY A 67 -7.99 50.17 43.79
CA GLY A 67 -6.59 50.32 44.14
C GLY A 67 -6.20 49.65 45.45
N TRP A 68 -7.10 48.93 46.13
CA TRP A 68 -6.78 48.12 47.31
C TRP A 68 -5.89 46.94 46.95
N LYS A 69 -6.10 46.35 45.76
CA LYS A 69 -5.39 45.16 45.31
C LYS A 69 -4.57 45.45 44.06
N LEU A 70 -3.37 44.86 44.02
CA LEU A 70 -2.48 44.88 42.87
C LEU A 70 -2.37 43.48 42.29
N LEU A 71 -2.44 43.37 40.97
CA LEU A 71 -2.33 42.12 40.23
C LEU A 71 -1.19 42.18 39.22
N LYS A 72 -0.66 41.02 38.87
CA LYS A 72 0.27 40.93 37.75
C LYS A 72 -0.47 41.22 36.44
N PRO A 73 0.17 41.83 35.44
CA PRO A 73 -0.46 42.05 34.13
C PRO A 73 -1.08 40.78 33.52
N GLU A 74 -0.47 39.61 33.74
CA GLU A 74 -0.95 38.31 33.24
C GLU A 74 -2.20 37.79 33.98
N GLU A 75 -2.57 38.37 35.12
CA GLU A 75 -3.78 38.05 35.89
C GLU A 75 -4.97 38.95 35.52
N VAL A 76 -4.79 39.79 34.50
CA VAL A 76 -5.78 40.75 34.01
C VAL A 76 -6.03 40.52 32.52
N VAL A 77 -7.28 40.68 32.09
CA VAL A 77 -7.68 40.69 30.68
C VAL A 77 -8.57 41.89 30.38
N ILE A 78 -8.57 42.38 29.14
CA ILE A 78 -9.38 43.55 28.76
C ILE A 78 -10.87 43.19 28.71
N ASN A 79 -11.20 42.08 28.04
CA ASN A 79 -12.56 41.57 27.92
C ASN A 79 -12.69 40.24 28.67
N LEU A 80 -13.47 40.28 29.76
CA LEU A 80 -13.80 39.13 30.58
C LEU A 80 -15.31 38.96 30.67
N GLU A 81 -15.84 37.93 30.04
CA GLU A 81 -17.22 37.52 30.25
C GLU A 81 -17.34 36.81 31.60
N TYR A 82 -18.48 36.98 32.29
CA TYR A 82 -18.74 36.37 33.60
C TYR A 82 -17.65 36.69 34.65
N GLU A 83 -17.21 37.94 34.72
CA GLU A 83 -16.12 38.41 35.61
C GLU A 83 -16.25 37.89 37.06
N SER A 84 -17.46 37.85 37.62
CA SER A 84 -17.70 37.36 38.98
C SER A 84 -17.31 35.90 39.20
N ASP A 85 -17.34 35.06 38.16
CA ASP A 85 -16.99 33.63 38.26
C ASP A 85 -15.47 33.41 38.29
N PHE A 86 -14.69 34.38 37.84
CA PHE A 86 -13.23 34.26 37.75
C PHE A 86 -12.47 34.88 38.94
N LYS A 87 -13.12 35.76 39.71
CA LYS A 87 -12.53 36.31 40.93
C LYS A 87 -12.39 35.22 42.01
N PRO A 88 -11.31 35.21 42.79
CA PRO A 88 -10.22 36.19 42.83
C PRO A 88 -9.00 35.83 41.96
N TYR A 89 -9.14 34.95 40.96
CA TYR A 89 -8.00 34.42 40.20
C TYR A 89 -7.71 35.21 38.91
N LEU A 90 -8.72 35.72 38.22
CA LEU A 90 -8.55 36.52 37.00
C LEU A 90 -9.53 37.70 37.00
N TYR A 91 -9.05 38.87 36.57
CA TYR A 91 -9.80 40.12 36.63
C TYR A 91 -9.94 40.76 35.24
N LYS A 92 -11.03 41.52 35.08
CA LYS A 92 -11.18 42.44 33.98
C LYS A 92 -10.37 43.71 34.26
N LEU A 93 -9.76 44.30 33.24
CA LEU A 93 -9.09 45.59 33.36
C LEU A 93 -10.13 46.67 33.75
N PRO A 94 -9.94 47.42 34.85
CA PRO A 94 -10.86 48.49 35.23
C PRO A 94 -10.94 49.57 34.16
N LEU A 95 -12.14 50.13 33.96
CA LEU A 95 -12.42 51.10 32.91
C LEU A 95 -11.58 52.38 33.07
N GLU A 96 -11.30 52.78 34.31
CA GLU A 96 -10.50 53.95 34.68
C GLU A 96 -9.04 53.82 34.23
N LEU A 97 -8.57 52.59 34.00
CA LEU A 97 -7.24 52.27 33.51
C LEU A 97 -7.22 51.96 32.02
N GLY A 98 -8.37 52.05 31.34
CA GLY A 98 -8.52 51.76 29.92
C GLY A 98 -7.59 52.58 29.04
N THR A 99 -7.29 53.84 29.39
CA THR A 99 -6.34 54.69 28.64
C THR A 99 -4.92 54.12 28.58
N PHE A 100 -4.55 53.27 29.53
CA PHE A 100 -3.24 52.63 29.62
C PHE A 100 -3.25 51.17 29.12
N HIS A 101 -4.31 50.72 28.45
CA HIS A 101 -4.44 49.32 28.01
C HIS A 101 -3.23 48.85 27.20
N GLN A 102 -2.62 49.72 26.38
CA GLN A 102 -1.48 49.36 25.54
C GLN A 102 -0.22 49.07 26.35
N LEU A 103 -0.01 49.83 27.44
CA LEU A 103 1.06 49.56 28.41
C LEU A 103 0.85 48.18 29.06
N PHE A 104 -0.36 47.89 29.53
CA PHE A 104 -0.65 46.61 30.17
C PHE A 104 -0.52 45.43 29.19
N LYS A 105 -0.95 45.60 27.93
CA LYS A 105 -0.73 44.60 26.87
C LYS A 105 0.75 44.34 26.62
N HIS A 106 1.56 45.39 26.57
CA HIS A 106 3.01 45.26 26.44
C HIS A 106 3.63 44.48 27.60
N LEU A 107 3.07 44.61 28.81
CA LEU A 107 3.53 43.91 30.01
C LEU A 107 3.01 42.47 30.15
N GLY A 108 1.85 42.12 29.58
CA GLY A 108 1.33 40.75 29.58
C GLY A 108 -0.19 40.59 29.72
N THR A 109 -0.95 41.68 29.78
CA THR A 109 -2.42 41.64 29.75
C THR A 109 -2.92 41.24 28.37
N GLU A 110 -3.89 40.33 28.32
CA GLU A 110 -4.46 39.82 27.06
C GLU A 110 -5.80 40.48 26.75
N ASP A 111 -6.19 40.49 25.46
CA ASP A 111 -7.49 41.04 25.04
C ASP A 111 -8.67 40.20 25.58
N VAL A 112 -8.52 38.88 25.52
CA VAL A 112 -9.45 37.86 26.04
C VAL A 112 -8.62 36.78 26.75
N ILE A 113 -9.27 35.92 27.53
CA ILE A 113 -8.56 34.87 28.27
C ILE A 113 -7.80 33.94 27.32
N SER A 114 -6.49 33.81 27.53
CA SER A 114 -5.63 32.91 26.78
C SER A 114 -5.60 31.49 27.36
N THR A 115 -5.16 30.51 26.55
CA THR A 115 -4.93 29.12 26.99
C THR A 115 -4.05 29.07 28.25
N LYS A 116 -2.98 29.86 28.28
CA LYS A 116 -2.03 29.92 29.40
C LYS A 116 -2.69 30.43 30.67
N GLN A 117 -3.55 31.44 30.57
CA GLN A 117 -4.29 31.96 31.71
C GLN A 117 -5.29 30.95 32.27
N TYR A 118 -6.03 30.22 31.42
CA TYR A 118 -6.91 29.13 31.91
C TYR A 118 -6.14 28.08 32.70
N VAL A 119 -5.00 27.61 32.18
CA VAL A 119 -4.17 26.61 32.86
C VAL A 119 -3.59 27.16 34.16
N GLU A 120 -3.13 28.41 34.18
CA GLU A 120 -2.58 29.03 35.39
C GLU A 120 -3.64 29.25 36.47
N VAL A 121 -4.88 29.58 36.12
CA VAL A 121 -5.99 29.65 37.08
C VAL A 121 -6.24 28.28 37.71
N LEU A 122 -6.33 27.20 36.91
CA LEU A 122 -6.48 25.83 37.43
C LEU A 122 -5.30 25.43 38.34
N SER A 123 -4.08 25.78 37.94
CA SER A 123 -2.86 25.53 38.71
C SER A 123 -2.86 26.26 40.06
N ARG A 124 -3.28 27.53 40.09
CA ARG A 124 -3.40 28.32 41.34
C ARG A 124 -4.48 27.76 42.26
N ILE A 125 -5.64 27.39 41.73
CA ILE A 125 -6.71 26.76 42.52
C ILE A 125 -6.22 25.42 43.09
N PHE A 126 -5.53 24.60 42.31
CA PHE A 126 -4.95 23.34 42.79
C PHE A 126 -3.93 23.57 43.92
N LYS A 127 -3.06 24.57 43.78
CA LYS A 127 -2.08 24.93 44.83
C LYS A 127 -2.77 25.41 46.11
N ASN A 128 -3.79 26.25 46.00
CA ASN A 128 -4.52 26.78 47.15
C ASN A 128 -5.32 25.71 47.89
N SER A 129 -5.94 24.79 47.14
CA SER A 129 -6.71 23.67 47.69
C SER A 129 -5.83 22.50 48.15
N GLU A 130 -4.54 22.48 47.80
CA GLU A 130 -3.60 21.36 48.04
C GLU A 130 -4.13 20.01 47.50
N GLY A 131 -4.95 20.03 46.44
CA GLY A 131 -5.59 18.84 45.89
C GLY A 131 -6.72 18.25 46.75
N LYS A 132 -7.21 19.00 47.75
CA LYS A 132 -8.38 18.64 48.55
C LYS A 132 -9.68 18.97 47.80
N GLN A 133 -10.81 18.65 48.43
CA GLN A 133 -12.13 18.99 47.89
C GLN A 133 -12.28 20.50 47.78
N LEU A 134 -12.71 20.96 46.60
CA LEU A 134 -12.89 22.37 46.31
C LEU A 134 -14.11 22.94 47.05
N ASP A 135 -14.00 24.18 47.49
CA ASP A 135 -15.16 24.92 47.99
C ASP A 135 -16.11 25.34 46.85
N PRO A 136 -17.35 25.77 47.14
CA PRO A 136 -18.33 26.13 46.11
C PRO A 136 -17.90 27.25 45.16
N ASN A 137 -17.11 28.22 45.63
CA ASN A 137 -16.62 29.33 44.80
C ASN A 137 -15.46 28.85 43.91
N GLU A 138 -14.52 28.10 44.47
CA GLU A 138 -13.46 27.45 43.68
C GLU A 138 -14.05 26.57 42.58
N MET A 139 -15.05 25.74 42.90
CA MET A 139 -15.72 24.88 41.92
C MET A 139 -16.45 25.69 40.85
N ARG A 140 -17.08 26.82 41.20
CA ARG A 140 -17.71 27.73 40.22
C ARG A 140 -16.68 28.26 39.22
N THR A 141 -15.53 28.73 39.71
CA THR A 141 -14.43 29.19 38.85
C THR A 141 -13.89 28.06 37.98
N VAL A 142 -13.63 26.88 38.56
CA VAL A 142 -13.12 25.71 37.81
C VAL A 142 -14.06 25.33 36.68
N LYS A 143 -15.38 25.24 36.93
CA LYS A 143 -16.37 24.94 35.89
C LYS A 143 -16.34 25.93 34.74
N ARG A 144 -16.21 27.23 35.05
CA ARG A 144 -16.13 28.30 34.05
C ARG A 144 -14.83 28.24 33.23
N VAL A 145 -13.70 28.02 33.91
CA VAL A 145 -12.37 27.90 33.29
C VAL A 145 -12.29 26.67 32.38
N VAL A 146 -12.81 25.52 32.82
CA VAL A 146 -12.90 24.31 32.00
C VAL A 146 -13.78 24.55 30.77
N SER A 147 -14.94 25.20 30.93
CA SER A 147 -15.80 25.58 29.80
C SER A 147 -15.04 26.41 28.76
N GLY A 148 -14.33 27.45 29.23
CA GLY A 148 -13.55 28.34 28.40
C GLY A 148 -12.42 27.62 27.65
N LEU A 149 -11.62 26.83 28.36
CA LEU A 149 -10.52 26.05 27.78
C LEU A 149 -11.00 25.10 26.69
N PHE A 150 -12.09 24.36 26.93
CA PHE A 150 -12.63 23.40 25.97
C PHE A 150 -13.26 24.09 24.76
N LYS A 151 -13.93 25.24 24.94
CA LYS A 151 -14.43 26.08 23.83
C LYS A 151 -13.29 26.69 23.01
N SER A 152 -12.20 27.13 23.65
CA SER A 152 -10.99 27.57 22.94
C SER A 152 -10.40 26.44 22.11
N LEU A 153 -10.34 25.23 22.67
CA LEU A 153 -9.86 24.04 21.96
C LEU A 153 -10.75 23.66 20.77
N GLN A 154 -12.06 23.88 20.87
CA GLN A 154 -13.00 23.72 19.76
C GLN A 154 -12.75 24.74 18.64
N ASN A 155 -12.62 26.02 19.00
CA ASN A 155 -12.60 27.12 18.03
C ASN A 155 -11.25 27.25 17.31
N ASP A 156 -10.13 26.98 18.00
CA ASP A 156 -8.78 27.11 17.44
C ASP A 156 -7.87 25.97 17.95
N SER A 157 -8.24 24.74 17.57
CA SER A 157 -7.60 23.51 18.05
C SER A 157 -6.09 23.48 17.82
N VAL A 158 -5.60 23.98 16.67
CA VAL A 158 -4.18 23.96 16.31
C VAL A 158 -3.38 24.88 17.21
N LYS A 159 -3.83 26.13 17.40
CA LYS A 159 -3.16 27.09 18.27
C LYS A 159 -3.13 26.62 19.72
N VAL A 160 -4.27 26.18 20.24
CA VAL A 160 -4.38 25.70 21.64
C VAL A 160 -3.51 24.47 21.86
N ARG A 161 -3.46 23.53 20.91
CA ARG A 161 -2.61 22.34 21.01
C ARG A 161 -1.12 22.73 21.04
N ASN A 162 -0.71 23.65 20.18
CA ASN A 162 0.65 24.19 20.19
C ASN A 162 0.98 24.89 21.52
N ASP A 163 0.05 25.69 22.06
CA ASP A 163 0.24 26.35 23.35
C ASP A 163 0.44 25.36 24.49
N LEU A 164 -0.30 24.24 24.47
CA LEU A 164 -0.20 23.16 25.47
C LEU A 164 1.07 22.29 25.30
N GLU A 165 1.57 22.14 24.08
CA GLU A 165 2.79 21.35 23.78
C GLU A 165 4.08 22.14 23.98
N ASN A 166 4.07 23.45 23.74
CA ASN A 166 5.27 24.31 23.78
C ASN A 166 5.80 24.58 25.20
N VAL A 167 5.05 24.23 26.24
CA VAL A 167 5.47 24.44 27.63
C VAL A 167 6.03 23.14 28.20
N ARG A 168 7.35 23.09 28.40
CA ARG A 168 8.02 21.98 29.08
C ARG A 168 7.45 21.84 30.50
N ASP A 169 7.16 20.61 30.90
CA ASP A 169 6.63 20.23 32.21
C ASP A 169 5.27 20.87 32.60
N LEU A 170 4.45 21.22 31.61
CA LEU A 170 3.09 21.72 31.85
C LEU A 170 2.23 20.66 32.56
N ALA A 171 1.73 20.99 33.75
CA ALA A 171 0.73 20.20 34.46
C ALA A 171 -0.66 20.82 34.27
N LEU A 172 -1.50 20.17 33.46
CA LEU A 172 -2.92 20.52 33.36
C LEU A 172 -3.71 19.79 34.45
N TYR A 173 -4.47 20.54 35.24
CA TYR A 173 -5.38 20.00 36.25
C TYR A 173 -6.82 20.15 35.81
N LEU A 174 -7.63 19.10 35.93
CA LEU A 174 -9.05 19.12 35.62
C LEU A 174 -9.87 18.62 36.84
N PRO A 175 -11.14 19.03 36.94
CA PRO A 175 -12.01 18.61 38.03
C PRO A 175 -12.39 17.12 37.92
N SER A 176 -12.20 16.39 39.01
CA SER A 176 -12.71 15.04 39.19
C SER A 176 -14.17 15.02 39.65
N GLN A 177 -14.82 13.86 39.55
CA GLN A 177 -16.21 13.67 39.96
C GLN A 177 -16.43 13.82 41.49
N ASP A 178 -15.39 13.61 42.30
CA ASP A 178 -15.42 13.86 43.76
C ASP A 178 -15.13 15.33 44.13
N GLY A 179 -15.00 16.21 43.14
CA GLY A 179 -14.90 17.66 43.34
C GLY A 179 -13.51 18.14 43.72
N ARG A 180 -12.45 17.46 43.26
CA ARG A 180 -11.04 17.86 43.45
C ARG A 180 -10.40 18.24 42.12
N LEU A 181 -9.29 18.97 42.15
CA LEU A 181 -8.45 19.16 40.96
C LEU A 181 -7.36 18.08 40.91
N VAL A 182 -7.26 17.40 39.77
CA VAL A 182 -6.35 16.28 39.56
C VAL A 182 -5.64 16.46 38.23
N LYS A 183 -4.39 15.96 38.11
CA LYS A 183 -3.68 15.95 36.83
C LYS A 183 -4.55 15.28 35.75
N SER A 184 -4.75 15.99 34.64
CA SER A 184 -5.65 15.60 33.56
C SER A 184 -5.35 14.20 33.00
N SER A 185 -4.08 13.83 32.88
CA SER A 185 -3.65 12.52 32.36
C SER A 185 -3.94 11.32 33.29
N ILE A 186 -4.26 11.56 34.55
CA ILE A 186 -4.64 10.52 35.52
C ILE A 186 -6.15 10.26 35.48
N LEU A 187 -6.92 11.29 35.13
CA LEU A 187 -8.38 11.21 35.09
C LEU A 187 -8.86 10.28 33.98
N VAL A 188 -10.03 9.70 34.21
CA VAL A 188 -10.71 8.82 33.28
C VAL A 188 -11.98 9.52 32.79
N PHE A 189 -12.06 9.72 31.48
CA PHE A 189 -13.28 10.18 30.81
C PHE A 189 -14.13 8.96 30.45
N ASP A 190 -15.41 8.97 30.86
CA ASP A 190 -16.38 7.97 30.44
C ASP A 190 -16.71 8.19 28.95
N ASP A 191 -16.16 7.38 28.06
CA ASP A 191 -16.48 7.35 26.63
C ASP A 191 -17.30 6.10 26.25
N ALA A 192 -17.68 5.29 27.25
CA ALA A 192 -18.23 3.96 27.05
C ALA A 192 -19.58 3.81 27.78
N PRO A 193 -20.62 4.54 27.33
CA PRO A 193 -21.90 4.59 28.05
C PRO A 193 -22.61 3.23 28.16
N HIS A 194 -22.27 2.26 27.31
CA HIS A 194 -22.80 0.90 27.35
C HIS A 194 -22.35 0.11 28.59
N TYR A 195 -21.27 0.51 29.28
CA TYR A 195 -20.86 -0.10 30.54
C TYR A 195 -21.49 0.54 31.78
N LYS A 196 -22.21 1.66 31.63
CA LYS A 196 -22.74 2.44 32.74
C LYS A 196 -23.64 1.63 33.69
N SER A 197 -24.45 0.71 33.16
CA SER A 197 -25.33 -0.16 33.98
C SER A 197 -24.56 -1.25 34.75
N ARG A 198 -23.37 -1.63 34.27
CA ARG A 198 -22.51 -2.67 34.85
C ARG A 198 -21.52 -2.14 35.87
N ILE A 199 -21.28 -0.83 35.88
CA ILE A 199 -20.35 -0.16 36.78
C ILE A 199 -21.16 0.51 37.88
N GLN A 200 -21.08 -0.04 39.10
CA GLN A 200 -21.73 0.52 40.27
C GLN A 200 -20.67 1.08 41.24
N GLY A 201 -20.84 2.34 41.64
CA GLY A 201 -19.95 2.98 42.59
C GLY A 201 -18.54 3.25 42.05
N ASN A 202 -17.56 3.26 42.97
CA ASN A 202 -16.18 3.56 42.65
C ASN A 202 -15.43 2.30 42.19
N ILE A 203 -14.87 2.35 40.97
CA ILE A 203 -14.08 1.27 40.36
C ILE A 203 -12.57 1.42 40.60
N GLY A 204 -12.16 2.25 41.57
CA GLY A 204 -10.77 2.45 41.94
C GLY A 204 -10.00 3.41 41.02
N VAL A 205 -10.69 4.15 40.15
CA VAL A 205 -10.11 5.20 39.30
C VAL A 205 -10.79 6.54 39.51
N GLN A 206 -10.07 7.63 39.24
CA GLN A 206 -10.60 8.98 39.37
C GLN A 206 -11.27 9.41 38.07
N MET A 207 -12.59 9.50 38.10
CA MET A 207 -13.38 9.93 36.94
C MET A 207 -13.30 11.44 36.76
N LEU A 208 -13.21 11.90 35.50
CA LEU A 208 -13.41 13.31 35.16
C LEU A 208 -14.84 13.71 35.50
N VAL A 209 -15.04 14.94 35.97
CA VAL A 209 -16.40 15.48 36.17
C VAL A 209 -17.20 15.39 34.87
N ASP A 210 -18.51 15.17 35.00
CA ASP A 210 -19.42 15.29 33.87
C ASP A 210 -19.32 16.71 33.26
N LEU A 211 -18.82 16.78 32.03
CA LEU A 211 -18.57 18.04 31.32
C LEU A 211 -19.86 18.85 31.09
N SER A 212 -21.04 18.22 31.15
CA SER A 212 -22.31 18.95 31.12
C SER A 212 -22.47 19.89 32.33
N GLN A 213 -21.83 19.57 33.45
CA GLN A 213 -21.77 20.43 34.64
C GLN A 213 -20.78 21.59 34.50
N CYS A 214 -19.95 21.59 33.45
CA CYS A 214 -18.97 22.63 33.10
C CYS A 214 -19.46 23.51 31.94
N TYR A 215 -20.78 23.68 31.78
CA TYR A 215 -21.39 24.54 30.75
C TYR A 215 -21.02 24.15 29.30
N LEU A 216 -20.75 22.87 29.04
CA LEU A 216 -20.41 22.32 27.70
C LEU A 216 -21.58 21.56 27.04
N GLY A 217 -22.82 21.75 27.54
CA GLY A 217 -24.00 21.05 27.03
C GLY A 217 -24.04 19.56 27.39
N LYS A 218 -25.07 18.84 26.92
CA LYS A 218 -25.30 17.41 27.25
C LYS A 218 -24.90 16.44 26.14
N ASP A 219 -24.33 16.94 25.05
CA ASP A 219 -23.90 16.09 23.93
C ASP A 219 -22.59 15.38 24.27
N HIS A 220 -22.71 14.11 24.64
CA HIS A 220 -21.60 13.27 25.03
C HIS A 220 -20.66 12.90 23.86
N GLY A 221 -21.22 12.78 22.65
CA GLY A 221 -20.42 12.54 21.44
C GLY A 221 -19.54 13.76 21.13
N PHE A 222 -20.09 14.96 21.32
CA PHE A 222 -19.33 16.21 21.25
C PHE A 222 -18.24 16.28 22.33
N HIS A 223 -18.51 15.90 23.57
CA HIS A 223 -17.50 15.85 24.65
C HIS A 223 -16.34 14.90 24.31
N THR A 224 -16.64 13.73 23.75
CA THR A 224 -15.63 12.76 23.30
C THR A 224 -14.70 13.39 22.25
N LYS A 225 -15.25 14.13 21.28
CA LYS A 225 -14.44 14.86 20.28
C LYS A 225 -13.50 15.87 20.93
N LEU A 226 -13.98 16.64 21.91
CA LEU A 226 -13.15 17.63 22.61
C LEU A 226 -12.01 16.98 23.39
N ILE A 227 -12.26 15.87 24.09
CA ILE A 227 -11.21 15.11 24.78
C ILE A 227 -10.13 14.65 23.79
N MET A 228 -10.53 14.19 22.60
CA MET A 228 -9.59 13.74 21.58
C MET A 228 -8.71 14.84 20.99
N LEU A 229 -9.11 16.13 21.10
CA LEU A 229 -8.31 17.27 20.65
C LEU A 229 -7.11 17.57 21.56
N PHE A 230 -7.10 17.09 22.81
CA PHE A 230 -5.97 17.30 23.72
C PHE A 230 -4.69 16.58 23.23
N PRO A 231 -3.49 17.14 23.48
CA PRO A 231 -2.23 16.42 23.31
C PRO A 231 -2.21 15.12 24.12
N GLN A 232 -1.61 14.06 23.58
CA GLN A 232 -1.66 12.72 24.19
C GLN A 232 -1.13 12.67 25.63
N LYS A 233 -0.11 13.49 25.96
CA LYS A 233 0.47 13.56 27.32
C LYS A 233 -0.45 14.18 28.38
N LEU A 234 -1.41 15.01 27.95
CA LEU A 234 -2.32 15.74 28.82
C LEU A 234 -3.75 15.21 28.78
N ARG A 235 -4.07 14.35 27.80
CA ARG A 235 -5.40 13.83 27.57
C ARG A 235 -5.84 12.90 28.72
N PRO A 236 -7.06 13.07 29.26
CA PRO A 236 -7.66 12.07 30.13
C PRO A 236 -7.72 10.69 29.46
N ARG A 237 -7.56 9.63 30.24
CA ARG A 237 -7.66 8.25 29.74
C ARG A 237 -9.12 7.95 29.39
N LEU A 238 -9.34 7.17 28.36
CA LEU A 238 -10.69 6.73 27.98
C LEU A 238 -11.11 5.52 28.81
N LEU A 239 -12.34 5.50 29.32
CA LEU A 239 -12.88 4.36 30.09
C LEU A 239 -12.81 3.07 29.27
N SER A 240 -13.18 3.12 28.00
CA SER A 240 -13.06 2.00 27.05
C SER A 240 -11.64 1.43 26.96
N SER A 241 -10.61 2.27 27.12
CA SER A 241 -9.21 1.87 27.01
C SER A 241 -8.67 1.15 28.25
N ILE A 242 -9.27 1.40 29.42
CA ILE A 242 -8.80 0.86 30.70
C ILE A 242 -9.58 -0.38 31.13
N LEU A 243 -10.81 -0.53 30.62
CA LEU A 243 -11.62 -1.71 30.87
C LEU A 243 -11.23 -2.84 29.92
N GLU A 244 -11.42 -4.05 30.41
CA GLU A 244 -11.38 -5.25 29.61
C GLU A 244 -12.50 -6.19 30.08
N GLU A 245 -13.12 -6.83 29.11
CA GLU A 245 -14.20 -7.77 29.34
C GLU A 245 -13.64 -9.19 29.29
N LEU A 246 -13.89 -9.98 30.33
CA LEU A 246 -13.47 -11.36 30.43
C LEU A 246 -14.67 -12.29 30.38
N LEU A 247 -14.50 -13.43 29.72
CA LEU A 247 -15.44 -14.54 29.80
C LEU A 247 -15.25 -15.29 31.13
N ASP A 248 -16.35 -15.58 31.81
CA ASP A 248 -16.34 -16.41 33.03
C ASP A 248 -16.23 -17.90 32.63
N GLU A 249 -15.01 -18.44 32.55
CA GLU A 249 -14.74 -19.81 32.04
C GLU A 249 -15.27 -20.96 32.91
N GLU A 250 -15.58 -20.70 34.19
CA GLU A 250 -16.15 -21.71 35.10
C GLU A 250 -17.66 -21.93 34.91
N SER A 251 -18.33 -21.09 34.12
CA SER A 251 -19.79 -21.02 34.02
C SER A 251 -20.48 -21.68 32.81
N PRO A 252 -19.87 -21.80 31.61
CA PRO A 252 -20.68 -22.01 30.41
C PRO A 252 -20.86 -23.51 30.14
N LYS A 253 -22.10 -23.99 30.30
CA LYS A 253 -22.50 -25.32 29.82
C LYS A 253 -22.46 -25.36 28.30
N THR A 254 -21.86 -26.41 27.75
CA THR A 254 -21.88 -26.66 26.30
C THR A 254 -23.32 -26.69 25.81
N CYS A 255 -23.55 -26.13 24.62
CA CYS A 255 -24.87 -26.16 23.99
C CYS A 255 -25.49 -27.56 24.03
N GLN A 256 -26.81 -27.65 24.24
CA GLN A 256 -27.57 -28.90 24.24
C GLN A 256 -27.39 -29.74 22.96
N PHE A 257 -27.05 -29.11 21.83
CA PHE A 257 -26.78 -29.78 20.55
C PHE A 257 -25.29 -30.17 20.38
N GLY A 258 -24.41 -29.76 21.29
CA GLY A 258 -22.98 -30.04 21.27
C GLY A 258 -22.32 -29.73 19.92
N ALA A 259 -21.53 -30.69 19.42
CA ALA A 259 -20.86 -30.60 18.13
C ALA A 259 -21.81 -30.58 16.91
N LEU A 260 -23.09 -30.94 17.09
CA LEU A 260 -24.11 -30.96 16.03
C LEU A 260 -24.91 -29.64 15.94
N CYS A 261 -24.50 -28.60 16.66
CA CYS A 261 -25.16 -27.30 16.63
C CYS A 261 -25.07 -26.67 15.23
N SER A 262 -26.22 -26.56 14.55
CA SER A 262 -26.32 -25.98 13.20
C SER A 262 -25.87 -24.52 13.14
N LEU A 263 -26.15 -23.73 14.18
CA LEU A 263 -25.70 -22.35 14.29
C LEU A 263 -24.17 -22.24 14.34
N GLN A 264 -23.51 -23.11 15.11
CA GLN A 264 -22.06 -23.17 15.20
C GLN A 264 -21.44 -23.49 13.84
N GLY A 265 -21.93 -24.54 13.17
CA GLY A 265 -21.46 -24.92 11.84
C GLY A 265 -21.68 -23.83 10.79
N ARG A 266 -22.86 -23.20 10.79
CA ARG A 266 -23.18 -22.08 9.87
C ARG A 266 -22.23 -20.91 10.05
N LEU A 267 -22.01 -20.46 11.28
CA LEU A 267 -21.14 -19.31 11.55
C LEU A 267 -19.67 -19.64 11.27
N GLN A 268 -19.23 -20.87 11.56
CA GLN A 268 -17.89 -21.33 11.19
C GLN A 268 -17.67 -21.24 9.67
N LEU A 269 -18.63 -21.73 8.88
CA LEU A 269 -18.56 -21.67 7.40
C LEU A 269 -18.63 -20.23 6.88
N LEU A 270 -19.55 -19.42 7.41
CA LEU A 270 -19.75 -18.04 6.98
C LEU A 270 -18.51 -17.18 7.25
N LEU A 271 -18.04 -17.15 8.50
CA LEU A 271 -16.97 -16.24 8.93
C LEU A 271 -15.59 -16.63 8.38
N SER A 272 -15.39 -17.92 8.04
CA SER A 272 -14.17 -18.41 7.39
C SER A 272 -14.26 -18.40 5.86
N SER A 273 -15.41 -18.03 5.26
CA SER A 273 -15.58 -18.00 3.81
C SER A 273 -14.80 -16.85 3.16
N GLU A 274 -14.32 -17.07 1.93
CA GLU A 274 -13.64 -16.03 1.15
C GLU A 274 -14.57 -14.83 0.87
N GLN A 275 -15.85 -15.09 0.61
CA GLN A 275 -16.84 -14.05 0.34
C GLN A 275 -17.05 -13.13 1.54
N PHE A 276 -17.10 -13.68 2.76
CA PHE A 276 -17.20 -12.88 3.98
C PHE A 276 -15.94 -12.07 4.22
N ILE A 277 -14.76 -12.64 4.03
CA ILE A 277 -13.49 -11.92 4.20
C ILE A 277 -13.36 -10.77 3.19
N THR A 278 -13.67 -11.00 1.92
CA THR A 278 -13.67 -9.95 0.89
C THR A 278 -14.69 -8.86 1.21
N GLY A 279 -15.89 -9.23 1.67
CA GLY A 279 -16.90 -8.26 2.14
C GLY A 279 -16.41 -7.42 3.33
N LEU A 280 -15.71 -8.04 4.28
CA LEU A 280 -15.16 -7.36 5.45
C LEU A 280 -14.10 -6.33 5.08
N ILE A 281 -13.15 -6.70 4.21
CA ILE A 281 -12.12 -5.78 3.68
C ILE A 281 -12.76 -4.63 2.91
N ARG A 282 -13.75 -4.94 2.06
CA ARG A 282 -14.51 -3.95 1.28
C ARG A 282 -15.18 -2.90 2.17
N ILE A 283 -15.79 -3.31 3.29
CA ILE A 283 -16.38 -2.38 4.27
C ILE A 283 -15.30 -1.51 4.93
N MET A 284 -14.18 -2.10 5.36
CA MET A 284 -13.11 -1.36 6.04
C MET A 284 -12.52 -0.26 5.14
N LYS A 285 -12.31 -0.56 3.84
CA LYS A 285 -11.89 0.43 2.83
C LYS A 285 -12.96 1.50 2.58
N HIS A 286 -14.23 1.09 2.51
CA HIS A 286 -15.35 2.00 2.26
C HIS A 286 -15.52 3.05 3.36
N GLU A 287 -15.43 2.64 4.62
CA GLU A 287 -15.59 3.49 5.81
C GLU A 287 -14.48 4.52 5.94
N ASN A 288 -13.21 4.10 5.84
CA ASN A 288 -12.07 5.00 5.90
C ASN A 288 -10.81 4.39 5.29
N ASP A 289 -10.62 4.61 3.99
CA ASP A 289 -9.48 4.07 3.23
C ASP A 289 -8.11 4.47 3.82
N ASN A 290 -7.94 5.71 4.28
CA ASN A 290 -6.70 6.15 4.92
C ASN A 290 -6.42 5.42 6.24
N ALA A 291 -7.46 5.20 7.06
CA ALA A 291 -7.31 4.44 8.30
C ALA A 291 -7.05 2.95 8.04
N PHE A 292 -7.64 2.41 6.97
CA PHE A 292 -7.35 1.06 6.50
C PHE A 292 -5.89 0.94 6.06
N LEU A 293 -5.39 1.82 5.18
CA LEU A 293 -3.99 1.82 4.73
C LEU A 293 -2.99 1.91 5.90
N ALA A 294 -3.28 2.74 6.90
CA ALA A 294 -2.45 2.85 8.10
C ALA A 294 -2.41 1.55 8.95
N ASN A 295 -3.41 0.67 8.80
CA ASN A 295 -3.55 -0.57 9.58
C ASN A 295 -3.66 -1.83 8.68
N GLU A 296 -3.26 -1.73 7.41
CA GLU A 296 -3.53 -2.73 6.38
C GLU A 296 -2.97 -4.10 6.78
N GLU A 297 -1.73 -4.14 7.24
CA GLU A 297 -1.07 -5.39 7.64
C GLU A 297 -1.84 -6.09 8.78
N LYS A 298 -2.36 -5.33 9.75
CA LYS A 298 -3.15 -5.88 10.86
C LYS A 298 -4.52 -6.36 10.40
N ALA A 299 -5.18 -5.59 9.53
CA ALA A 299 -6.48 -5.93 8.97
C ALA A 299 -6.41 -7.21 8.11
N ILE A 300 -5.43 -7.30 7.22
CA ILE A 300 -5.16 -8.47 6.39
C ILE A 300 -4.82 -9.68 7.26
N ARG A 301 -3.99 -9.48 8.29
CA ARG A 301 -3.65 -10.55 9.25
C ARG A 301 -4.88 -11.08 9.97
N LEU A 302 -5.76 -10.20 10.48
CA LEU A 302 -7.02 -10.60 11.09
C LEU A 302 -7.88 -11.41 10.12
N CYS A 303 -8.04 -10.94 8.89
CA CYS A 303 -8.80 -11.62 7.85
C CYS A 303 -8.25 -13.01 7.55
N LYS A 304 -6.92 -13.14 7.47
CA LYS A 304 -6.24 -14.43 7.33
C LYS A 304 -6.51 -15.35 8.52
N THR A 305 -6.40 -14.84 9.75
CA THR A 305 -6.68 -15.62 10.96
C THR A 305 -8.15 -16.03 11.06
N LEU A 306 -9.10 -15.20 10.63
CA LEU A 306 -10.52 -15.57 10.56
C LEU A 306 -10.77 -16.69 9.54
N ARG A 307 -10.05 -16.67 8.41
CA ARG A 307 -10.13 -17.71 7.37
C ARG A 307 -9.53 -19.04 7.82
N GLU A 308 -8.34 -19.02 8.40
CA GLU A 308 -7.52 -20.22 8.64
C GLU A 308 -7.56 -20.72 10.09
N GLY A 309 -7.78 -19.82 11.06
CA GLY A 309 -7.57 -20.07 12.50
C GLY A 309 -8.79 -19.83 13.38
N LEU A 310 -9.97 -19.60 12.81
CA LEU A 310 -11.22 -19.42 13.55
C LEU A 310 -11.77 -20.75 14.05
N LYS A 311 -12.16 -20.82 15.31
CA LYS A 311 -13.02 -21.89 15.85
C LYS A 311 -14.22 -21.27 16.55
N VAL A 312 -15.42 -21.70 16.16
CA VAL A 312 -16.68 -21.29 16.79
C VAL A 312 -17.12 -22.33 17.81
N SER A 313 -17.51 -21.90 19.01
CA SER A 313 -17.98 -22.78 20.08
C SER A 313 -19.27 -22.24 20.67
N CYS A 314 -20.32 -23.08 20.70
CA CYS A 314 -21.65 -22.70 21.12
C CYS A 314 -21.98 -23.19 22.54
N PHE A 315 -22.58 -22.32 23.35
CA PHE A 315 -22.91 -22.54 24.75
C PHE A 315 -24.38 -22.21 25.03
N GLU A 316 -24.94 -22.77 26.11
CA GLU A 316 -26.30 -22.46 26.55
C GLU A 316 -26.41 -21.02 27.04
N LYS A 317 -25.38 -20.53 27.72
CA LYS A 317 -25.33 -19.21 28.33
C LYS A 317 -23.89 -18.70 28.39
N LEU A 318 -23.67 -17.45 28.00
CA LEU A 318 -22.37 -16.80 28.16
C LEU A 318 -22.47 -15.64 29.15
N GLN A 319 -21.52 -15.57 30.07
CA GLN A 319 -21.40 -14.50 31.04
C GLN A 319 -20.01 -13.87 30.97
N THR A 320 -19.98 -12.55 31.09
CA THR A 320 -18.74 -11.78 31.14
C THR A 320 -18.67 -10.94 32.39
N THR A 321 -17.45 -10.70 32.85
CA THR A 321 -17.13 -9.81 33.95
C THR A 321 -16.20 -8.70 33.46
N LEU A 322 -16.44 -7.46 33.90
CA LEU A 322 -15.55 -6.34 33.59
C LEU A 322 -14.41 -6.30 34.61
N ARG A 323 -13.20 -6.01 34.15
CA ARG A 323 -12.07 -5.68 35.03
C ARG A 323 -11.36 -4.43 34.50
N VAL A 324 -10.73 -3.70 35.41
CA VAL A 324 -9.77 -2.65 35.03
C VAL A 324 -8.43 -3.35 34.75
N LYS A 325 -7.78 -3.03 33.62
CA LYS A 325 -6.51 -3.64 33.21
C LYS A 325 -5.47 -3.56 34.32
N GLY A 326 -5.02 -4.72 34.79
CA GLY A 326 -4.05 -4.86 35.89
C GLY A 326 -4.63 -4.86 37.31
N PHE A 327 -5.96 -4.84 37.46
CA PHE A 327 -6.66 -4.88 38.75
C PHE A 327 -7.65 -6.06 38.83
N THR A 328 -8.26 -6.24 39.99
CA THR A 328 -9.28 -7.26 40.24
C THR A 328 -10.58 -6.97 39.46
N PRO A 329 -11.42 -8.00 39.21
CA PRO A 329 -12.73 -7.82 38.59
C PRO A 329 -13.60 -6.80 39.33
N ILE A 330 -14.36 -6.00 38.58
CA ILE A 330 -15.29 -5.02 39.14
C ILE A 330 -16.44 -5.80 39.78
N PRO A 331 -16.71 -5.61 41.09
CA PRO A 331 -17.82 -6.26 41.78
C PRO A 331 -19.15 -6.02 41.09
N HIS A 332 -19.99 -7.05 41.02
CA HIS A 332 -21.34 -6.98 40.43
C HIS A 332 -21.40 -6.54 38.94
N SER A 333 -20.27 -6.56 38.22
CA SER A 333 -20.22 -6.22 36.79
C SER A 333 -20.60 -7.36 35.84
N LYS A 334 -21.04 -8.51 36.39
CA LYS A 334 -21.43 -9.68 35.60
C LYS A 334 -22.61 -9.36 34.71
N SER A 335 -22.50 -9.70 33.43
CA SER A 335 -23.57 -9.55 32.44
C SER A 335 -23.61 -10.73 31.50
N GLU A 336 -24.79 -11.01 30.97
CA GLU A 336 -24.94 -11.95 29.87
C GLU A 336 -24.53 -11.30 28.55
N THR A 337 -23.99 -12.09 27.63
CA THR A 337 -23.66 -11.67 26.26
C THR A 337 -24.01 -12.79 25.28
N PHE A 338 -24.25 -12.45 24.01
CA PHE A 338 -24.51 -13.43 22.96
C PHE A 338 -23.25 -13.91 22.25
N ALA A 339 -22.19 -13.10 22.25
CA ALA A 339 -20.95 -13.40 21.55
C ALA A 339 -19.75 -12.85 22.32
N PHE A 340 -18.66 -13.60 22.29
CA PHE A 340 -17.37 -13.19 22.86
C PHE A 340 -16.23 -13.76 22.02
N LEU A 341 -15.27 -12.93 21.64
CA LEU A 341 -14.13 -13.34 20.82
C LEU A 341 -12.85 -13.28 21.62
N LYS A 342 -12.18 -14.43 21.74
CA LYS A 342 -10.89 -14.58 22.43
C LYS A 342 -9.79 -14.86 21.41
N ARG A 343 -8.69 -14.12 21.48
CA ARG A 343 -7.51 -14.31 20.62
C ARG A 343 -6.41 -15.03 21.39
N PHE A 344 -5.80 -16.04 20.79
CA PHE A 344 -4.62 -16.73 21.32
C PHE A 344 -3.44 -16.51 20.37
N GLY A 345 -2.56 -15.58 20.75
CA GLY A 345 -1.48 -15.12 19.87
C GLY A 345 -2.02 -14.57 18.55
N ASN A 346 -1.23 -14.74 17.47
CA ASN A 346 -1.58 -14.22 16.14
C ASN A 346 -2.26 -15.26 15.24
N ALA A 347 -2.41 -16.51 15.70
CA ALA A 347 -2.76 -17.65 14.84
C ALA A 347 -4.15 -18.25 15.10
N VAL A 348 -4.74 -18.05 16.29
CA VAL A 348 -6.01 -18.69 16.66
C VAL A 348 -7.00 -17.69 17.22
N ILE A 349 -8.22 -17.72 16.67
CA ILE A 349 -9.37 -16.96 17.15
C ILE A 349 -10.43 -17.95 17.63
N LEU A 350 -10.86 -17.84 18.88
CA LEU A 350 -12.00 -18.59 19.41
C LEU A 350 -13.20 -17.64 19.54
N LEU A 351 -14.28 -17.94 18.82
CA LEU A 351 -15.55 -17.24 18.92
C LEU A 351 -16.53 -18.06 19.76
N TYR A 352 -16.82 -17.58 20.96
CA TYR A 352 -17.82 -18.13 21.86
C TYR A 352 -19.17 -17.50 21.52
N ILE A 353 -20.20 -18.31 21.32
CA ILE A 353 -21.57 -17.84 21.06
C ILE A 353 -22.57 -18.49 22.02
N GLN A 354 -23.58 -17.73 22.43
CA GLN A 354 -24.76 -18.28 23.09
C GLN A 354 -25.73 -18.77 22.02
N HIS A 355 -26.31 -19.96 22.21
CA HIS A 355 -27.29 -20.49 21.27
C HIS A 355 -28.53 -19.58 21.21
N SER A 356 -28.84 -19.07 20.03
CA SER A 356 -30.03 -18.25 19.76
C SER A 356 -30.53 -18.52 18.33
N ASP A 357 -31.66 -17.93 17.95
CA ASP A 357 -32.07 -17.90 16.55
C ASP A 357 -31.02 -17.13 15.72
N SER A 358 -30.57 -17.72 14.61
CA SER A 358 -29.69 -17.08 13.63
C SER A 358 -30.18 -15.72 13.10
N LYS A 359 -31.49 -15.45 13.19
CA LYS A 359 -32.14 -14.20 12.76
C LYS A 359 -32.44 -13.23 13.90
N ASP A 360 -32.12 -13.59 15.15
CA ASP A 360 -32.28 -12.69 16.29
C ASP A 360 -31.38 -11.46 16.10
N ILE A 361 -31.99 -10.28 16.08
CA ILE A 361 -31.30 -9.00 15.86
C ILE A 361 -30.32 -8.73 17.00
N ASN A 362 -30.65 -9.08 18.25
CA ASN A 362 -29.75 -8.85 19.38
C ASN A 362 -28.50 -9.73 19.29
N PHE A 363 -28.69 -10.97 18.85
CA PHE A 363 -27.59 -11.91 18.58
C PHE A 363 -26.69 -11.41 17.44
N LEU A 364 -27.27 -10.99 16.31
CA LEU A 364 -26.53 -10.44 15.17
C LEU A 364 -25.79 -9.15 15.52
N LEU A 365 -26.41 -8.27 16.31
CA LEU A 365 -25.79 -7.04 16.81
C LEU A 365 -24.58 -7.36 17.71
N ALA A 366 -24.71 -8.32 18.63
CA ALA A 366 -23.60 -8.74 19.49
C ALA A 366 -22.42 -9.31 18.69
N LEU A 367 -22.69 -10.13 17.67
CA LEU A 367 -21.67 -10.61 16.73
C LEU A 367 -21.02 -9.47 15.95
N ALA A 368 -21.81 -8.54 15.43
CA ALA A 368 -21.32 -7.37 14.71
C ALA A 368 -20.43 -6.50 15.59
N MET A 369 -20.82 -6.24 16.85
CA MET A 369 -20.01 -5.50 17.82
C MET A 369 -18.70 -6.22 18.15
N THR A 370 -18.75 -7.54 18.27
CA THR A 370 -17.56 -8.38 18.50
C THR A 370 -16.59 -8.28 17.31
N LEU A 371 -17.09 -8.34 16.08
CA LEU A 371 -16.28 -8.18 14.87
C LEU A 371 -15.76 -6.76 14.70
N LYS A 372 -16.55 -5.74 15.01
CA LYS A 372 -16.15 -4.33 15.02
C LYS A 372 -14.99 -4.09 16.00
N SER A 373 -15.07 -4.64 17.21
CA SER A 373 -13.95 -4.56 18.16
C SER A 373 -12.73 -5.34 17.65
N ALA A 374 -12.94 -6.44 16.94
CA ALA A 374 -11.85 -7.22 16.36
C ALA A 374 -11.14 -6.46 15.22
N THR A 375 -11.86 -5.66 14.43
CA THR A 375 -11.29 -4.85 13.35
C THR A 375 -10.67 -3.54 13.83
N ASP A 376 -10.32 -3.41 15.12
CA ASP A 376 -9.79 -2.20 15.75
C ASP A 376 -10.67 -0.95 15.49
N ASN A 377 -11.99 -1.15 15.37
CA ASN A 377 -12.98 -0.12 15.02
C ASN A 377 -12.76 0.55 13.65
N LEU A 378 -12.08 -0.12 12.70
CA LEU A 378 -12.02 0.32 11.31
C LEU A 378 -13.40 0.31 10.62
N ILE A 379 -14.37 -0.39 11.21
CA ILE A 379 -15.76 -0.40 10.77
C ILE A 379 -16.58 0.39 11.80
N SER A 380 -17.15 1.51 11.40
CA SER A 380 -17.93 2.36 12.31
C SER A 380 -19.41 1.94 12.34
N ASP A 381 -20.03 1.76 11.17
CA ASP A 381 -21.42 1.33 11.05
C ASP A 381 -21.55 -0.20 11.12
N THR A 382 -22.25 -0.66 12.17
CA THR A 382 -22.52 -2.08 12.39
C THR A 382 -23.58 -2.64 11.44
N SER A 383 -24.33 -1.81 10.72
CA SER A 383 -25.40 -2.24 9.80
C SER A 383 -24.84 -3.14 8.68
N TYR A 384 -23.66 -2.83 8.15
CA TYR A 384 -22.98 -3.64 7.15
C TYR A 384 -22.65 -5.05 7.66
N LEU A 385 -22.12 -5.13 8.88
CA LEU A 385 -21.78 -6.40 9.52
C LEU A 385 -23.03 -7.25 9.80
N ILE A 386 -24.11 -6.62 10.29
CA ILE A 386 -25.39 -7.30 10.53
C ILE A 386 -25.94 -7.89 9.22
N ALA A 387 -25.89 -7.12 8.13
CA ALA A 387 -26.34 -7.58 6.82
C ALA A 387 -25.54 -8.80 6.33
N MET A 388 -24.22 -8.81 6.51
CA MET A 388 -23.36 -9.95 6.16
C MET A 388 -23.60 -11.17 7.05
N LEU A 389 -23.71 -10.98 8.38
CA LEU A 389 -23.93 -12.06 9.34
C LEU A 389 -25.31 -12.74 9.18
N GLY A 390 -26.30 -11.96 8.75
CA GLY A 390 -27.65 -12.43 8.43
C GLY A 390 -27.79 -13.08 7.05
N CYS A 391 -26.73 -13.13 6.23
CA CYS A 391 -26.79 -13.81 4.93
C CYS A 391 -26.87 -15.33 5.10
N ASN A 392 -27.90 -15.93 4.51
CA ASN A 392 -28.02 -17.39 4.40
C ASN A 392 -27.17 -17.96 3.27
N ASP A 393 -26.89 -17.15 2.25
CA ASP A 393 -26.08 -17.48 1.09
C ASP A 393 -24.86 -16.55 1.02
N ILE A 394 -23.67 -17.13 1.16
CA ILE A 394 -22.39 -16.40 1.17
C ILE A 394 -22.12 -15.69 -0.15
N TYR A 395 -22.64 -16.19 -1.27
CA TYR A 395 -22.40 -15.60 -2.59
C TYR A 395 -23.21 -14.31 -2.80
N ARG A 396 -24.26 -14.08 -1.99
CA ARG A 396 -25.09 -12.86 -2.04
C ARG A 396 -24.59 -11.74 -1.13
N ILE A 397 -23.51 -11.96 -0.38
CA ILE A 397 -22.89 -10.95 0.48
C ILE A 397 -22.57 -9.68 -0.31
N SER A 398 -21.98 -9.81 -1.51
CA SER A 398 -21.66 -8.64 -2.34
C SER A 398 -22.90 -7.86 -2.74
N GLU A 399 -23.94 -8.53 -3.22
CA GLU A 399 -25.22 -7.92 -3.59
C GLU A 399 -25.84 -7.15 -2.41
N LYS A 400 -25.74 -7.70 -1.19
CA LYS A 400 -26.20 -7.02 0.03
C LYS A 400 -25.40 -5.76 0.33
N LEU A 401 -24.08 -5.79 0.19
CA LEU A 401 -23.23 -4.61 0.36
C LEU A 401 -23.52 -3.56 -0.73
N ASP A 402 -23.79 -3.98 -1.97
CA ASP A 402 -24.19 -3.09 -3.07
C ASP A 402 -25.50 -2.37 -2.73
N SER A 403 -26.49 -3.09 -2.20
CA SER A 403 -27.78 -2.51 -1.78
C SER A 403 -27.66 -1.50 -0.63
N LEU A 404 -26.58 -1.57 0.15
CA LEU A 404 -26.26 -0.63 1.23
C LEU A 404 -25.33 0.51 0.78
N GLY A 405 -24.99 0.59 -0.51
CA GLY A 405 -24.17 1.67 -1.07
C GLY A 405 -22.67 1.57 -0.74
N VAL A 406 -22.19 0.40 -0.31
CA VAL A 406 -20.76 0.18 -0.05
C VAL A 406 -20.00 0.26 -1.38
N LYS A 407 -18.96 1.09 -1.44
CA LYS A 407 -18.15 1.28 -2.67
C LYS A 407 -17.53 -0.05 -3.12
N TYR A 408 -17.43 -0.24 -4.43
CA TYR A 408 -16.68 -1.37 -4.98
C TYR A 408 -15.21 -1.26 -4.59
N ASP A 409 -14.57 -2.41 -4.38
CA ASP A 409 -13.12 -2.43 -4.20
C ASP A 409 -12.47 -2.14 -5.56
N SER A 410 -11.85 -0.96 -5.71
CA SER A 410 -11.19 -0.55 -6.94
C SER A 410 -9.91 -1.34 -7.24
N SER A 411 -9.56 -2.32 -6.39
CA SER A 411 -8.46 -3.26 -6.61
C SER A 411 -8.84 -4.51 -7.41
N GLU A 412 -10.04 -4.59 -7.99
CA GLU A 412 -10.24 -5.44 -9.18
C GLU A 412 -9.28 -4.92 -10.27
N PRO A 413 -8.33 -5.74 -10.77
CA PRO A 413 -7.33 -5.27 -11.71
C PRO A 413 -8.03 -4.66 -12.91
N SER A 414 -7.80 -3.36 -13.12
CA SER A 414 -8.43 -2.64 -14.21
C SER A 414 -8.08 -3.35 -15.52
N LYS A 415 -9.05 -3.51 -16.42
CA LYS A 415 -8.78 -3.99 -17.80
C LYS A 415 -7.80 -3.07 -18.57
N LEU A 416 -7.41 -1.93 -17.98
CA LEU A 416 -6.44 -0.97 -18.48
C LEU A 416 -5.06 -1.08 -17.81
N GLU A 417 -4.83 -2.04 -16.89
CA GLU A 417 -3.50 -2.26 -16.32
C GLU A 417 -2.50 -2.69 -17.41
N LEU A 418 -1.33 -2.05 -17.41
CA LEU A 418 -0.25 -2.39 -18.33
C LEU A 418 0.37 -3.74 -17.90
N PRO A 419 0.78 -4.59 -18.86
CA PRO A 419 1.39 -5.87 -18.53
C PRO A 419 2.68 -5.66 -17.76
N MET A 420 2.94 -6.49 -16.75
CA MET A 420 4.22 -6.40 -16.02
C MET A 420 5.38 -6.77 -16.96
N PRO A 421 6.48 -5.98 -16.96
CA PRO A 421 7.69 -6.36 -17.67
C PRO A 421 8.20 -7.74 -17.23
N GLY A 422 8.77 -8.51 -18.16
CA GLY A 422 9.21 -9.90 -17.96
C GLY A 422 8.12 -10.96 -18.10
N THR A 423 6.84 -10.56 -18.20
CA THR A 423 5.75 -11.51 -18.48
C THR A 423 5.72 -11.92 -19.96
N PRO A 424 5.38 -13.18 -20.29
CA PRO A 424 5.28 -13.60 -21.69
C PRO A 424 4.16 -12.87 -22.42
N ILE A 425 4.42 -12.55 -23.69
CA ILE A 425 3.44 -12.03 -24.62
C ILE A 425 2.58 -13.21 -25.09
N PRO A 426 1.24 -13.14 -24.97
CA PRO A 426 0.35 -14.20 -25.44
C PRO A 426 0.53 -14.48 -26.94
N ALA A 427 0.53 -15.76 -27.33
CA ALA A 427 0.72 -16.18 -28.72
C ALA A 427 -0.30 -15.53 -29.66
N GLU A 428 -1.53 -15.29 -29.18
CA GLU A 428 -2.62 -14.71 -29.95
C GLU A 428 -2.33 -13.30 -30.48
N ILE A 429 -1.32 -12.60 -29.96
CA ILE A 429 -0.94 -11.26 -30.41
C ILE A 429 0.48 -11.20 -30.99
N HIS A 430 1.19 -12.32 -31.16
CA HIS A 430 2.54 -12.33 -31.74
C HIS A 430 2.55 -11.78 -33.17
N TYR A 431 1.48 -11.96 -33.93
CA TYR A 431 1.32 -11.38 -35.27
C TYR A 431 1.39 -9.84 -35.29
N THR A 432 1.21 -9.15 -34.15
CA THR A 432 1.34 -7.68 -34.03
C THR A 432 2.78 -7.21 -33.87
N LEU A 433 3.72 -8.12 -33.62
CA LEU A 433 5.14 -7.81 -33.46
C LEU A 433 5.79 -7.53 -34.83
N LEU A 434 6.34 -6.32 -34.98
CA LEU A 434 7.01 -5.89 -36.20
C LEU A 434 8.38 -6.57 -36.36
N MET A 435 8.52 -7.30 -37.44
CA MET A 435 9.74 -8.04 -37.80
C MET A 435 10.84 -7.13 -38.38
N ASP A 436 10.59 -5.84 -38.59
CA ASP A 436 11.55 -4.92 -39.19
C ASP A 436 12.83 -4.77 -38.35
N PRO A 437 14.03 -5.11 -38.88
CA PRO A 437 15.28 -4.88 -38.16
C PRO A 437 15.59 -3.38 -37.98
N MET A 438 14.92 -2.50 -38.72
CA MET A 438 15.10 -1.04 -38.66
C MET A 438 14.11 -0.33 -37.71
N ASN A 439 13.57 -1.01 -36.71
CA ASN A 439 12.71 -0.38 -35.72
C ASN A 439 13.50 0.57 -34.79
N VAL A 440 12.99 1.79 -34.56
CA VAL A 440 13.57 2.79 -33.62
C VAL A 440 12.79 2.82 -32.32
N PHE A 441 13.42 2.55 -31.20
CA PHE A 441 12.76 2.50 -29.90
C PHE A 441 12.92 3.78 -29.08
N TYR A 442 11.93 4.12 -28.25
CA TYR A 442 11.95 5.31 -27.40
C TYR A 442 11.86 4.96 -25.91
N PRO A 443 12.50 5.73 -25.01
CA PRO A 443 12.35 5.58 -23.57
C PRO A 443 10.88 5.54 -23.13
N GLY A 444 10.53 4.59 -22.26
CA GLY A 444 9.18 4.33 -21.76
C GLY A 444 8.31 3.47 -22.70
N GLU A 445 8.78 3.12 -23.91
CA GLU A 445 8.02 2.31 -24.86
C GLU A 445 7.96 0.83 -24.42
N TYR A 446 6.76 0.24 -24.45
CA TYR A 446 6.57 -1.20 -24.28
C TYR A 446 6.91 -1.94 -25.57
N VAL A 447 7.75 -2.96 -25.46
CA VAL A 447 8.27 -3.74 -26.58
C VAL A 447 8.20 -5.22 -26.28
N GLY A 448 8.16 -6.04 -27.33
CA GLY A 448 8.41 -7.47 -27.21
C GLY A 448 9.90 -7.75 -27.20
N TYR A 449 10.37 -8.38 -26.14
CA TYR A 449 11.73 -8.88 -26.00
C TYR A 449 11.75 -10.39 -26.23
N LEU A 450 12.50 -10.84 -27.25
CA LEU A 450 12.67 -12.25 -27.56
C LEU A 450 13.69 -12.88 -26.60
N VAL A 451 13.21 -13.78 -25.72
CA VAL A 451 14.04 -14.52 -24.78
C VAL A 451 14.51 -15.81 -25.44
N ASP A 452 15.81 -16.08 -25.40
CA ASP A 452 16.47 -17.27 -25.96
C ASP A 452 16.29 -17.42 -27.49
N ALA A 453 17.12 -16.72 -28.27
CA ALA A 453 17.16 -16.88 -29.72
C ALA A 453 17.63 -18.28 -30.19
N GLU A 454 18.12 -19.14 -29.29
CA GLU A 454 18.75 -20.42 -29.62
C GLU A 454 18.36 -21.52 -28.63
N GLY A 455 17.56 -22.48 -29.12
CA GLY A 455 17.46 -23.77 -28.47
C GLY A 455 18.83 -24.45 -28.50
N GLY A 456 19.41 -24.68 -27.33
CA GLY A 456 20.38 -25.75 -27.17
C GLY A 456 19.62 -27.07 -27.33
N ASP A 457 19.97 -27.83 -28.36
CA ASP A 457 19.39 -29.14 -28.69
C ASP A 457 19.32 -30.06 -27.45
N ILE A 458 18.22 -30.83 -27.37
CA ILE A 458 18.24 -32.31 -27.20
C ILE A 458 16.80 -32.87 -27.18
N TYR A 459 15.75 -32.13 -26.80
CA TYR A 459 14.34 -32.55 -26.97
C TYR A 459 13.39 -31.34 -27.07
N GLY A 460 12.71 -31.14 -28.21
CA GLY A 460 11.54 -30.24 -28.32
C GLY A 460 11.54 -29.28 -29.51
N SER A 461 10.37 -29.07 -30.11
CA SER A 461 10.12 -28.13 -31.22
C SER A 461 10.44 -26.69 -30.84
N TYR A 462 11.18 -25.97 -31.68
CA TYR A 462 11.51 -24.54 -31.50
C TYR A 462 10.25 -23.67 -31.50
N GLN A 463 9.97 -22.98 -30.38
CA GLN A 463 8.95 -21.93 -30.30
C GLN A 463 9.57 -20.63 -29.73
N PRO A 464 9.54 -19.51 -30.47
CA PRO A 464 10.08 -18.24 -29.98
C PRO A 464 9.25 -17.73 -28.80
N THR A 465 9.89 -17.40 -27.68
CA THR A 465 9.20 -16.83 -26.51
C THR A 465 9.43 -15.33 -26.42
N TYR A 466 8.39 -14.56 -26.69
CA TYR A 466 8.40 -13.11 -26.53
C TYR A 466 7.90 -12.71 -25.14
N THR A 467 8.54 -11.74 -24.51
CA THR A 467 8.16 -11.18 -23.20
C THR A 467 7.98 -9.67 -23.29
N TYR A 468 7.14 -9.08 -22.45
CA TYR A 468 7.03 -7.63 -22.35
C TYR A 468 8.30 -7.04 -21.74
N ALA A 469 8.81 -5.96 -22.32
CA ALA A 469 9.89 -5.17 -21.75
C ALA A 469 9.62 -3.69 -21.97
N ILE A 470 10.25 -2.84 -21.15
CA ILE A 470 10.18 -1.38 -21.30
C ILE A 470 11.56 -0.86 -21.67
N ILE A 471 11.62 0.00 -22.66
CA ILE A 471 12.85 0.70 -23.03
C ILE A 471 13.18 1.73 -21.95
N VAL A 472 14.36 1.64 -21.35
CA VAL A 472 14.84 2.65 -20.38
C VAL A 472 15.58 3.75 -21.14
N GLN A 473 16.63 3.36 -21.88
CA GLN A 473 17.44 4.28 -22.68
C GLN A 473 18.24 3.56 -23.76
N GLU A 474 18.68 4.30 -24.77
CA GLU A 474 19.68 3.84 -25.74
C GLU A 474 21.08 3.93 -25.11
N VAL A 475 21.93 2.93 -25.38
CA VAL A 475 23.30 2.86 -24.84
C VAL A 475 24.29 2.92 -26.01
N GLU A 476 25.23 3.86 -25.95
CA GLU A 476 26.30 4.00 -26.94
C GLU A 476 27.39 2.93 -26.72
N ARG A 477 27.93 2.35 -27.81
CA ARG A 477 29.14 1.51 -27.73
C ARG A 477 30.37 2.38 -27.88
N GLU A 478 31.39 2.12 -27.07
CA GLU A 478 32.63 2.92 -27.03
C GLU A 478 33.49 2.83 -28.32
N ASP A 479 33.19 1.92 -29.27
CA ASP A 479 34.03 1.64 -30.45
C ASP A 479 33.41 1.98 -31.85
N ASP A 480 32.24 2.63 -31.94
CA ASP A 480 31.56 2.84 -33.25
C ASP A 480 31.85 4.21 -33.90
N GLU A 481 32.94 4.30 -34.70
CA GLU A 481 33.14 5.43 -35.64
C GLU A 481 32.27 5.36 -36.91
N ASN A 482 31.44 4.32 -37.07
CA ASN A 482 30.47 4.21 -38.15
C ASN A 482 29.08 3.90 -37.60
N SER A 483 28.19 4.91 -37.57
CA SER A 483 26.80 4.81 -37.10
C SER A 483 25.92 4.01 -38.08
N SER A 484 26.13 2.70 -38.17
CA SER A 484 25.14 1.81 -38.77
C SER A 484 23.89 1.79 -37.88
N PHE A 485 22.73 1.98 -38.50
CA PHE A 485 21.45 2.01 -37.78
C PHE A 485 21.03 0.62 -37.23
N LEU A 486 21.69 -0.45 -37.70
CA LEU A 486 21.45 -1.83 -37.29
C LEU A 486 22.27 -2.18 -36.04
N GLY A 487 21.65 -2.86 -35.07
CA GLY A 487 22.36 -3.40 -33.90
C GLY A 487 22.63 -2.40 -32.76
N LYS A 488 21.88 -1.28 -32.72
CA LYS A 488 21.82 -0.37 -31.57
C LYS A 488 21.55 -1.14 -30.27
N ILE A 489 22.12 -0.69 -29.17
CA ILE A 489 21.96 -1.33 -27.87
C ILE A 489 21.01 -0.51 -27.01
N TYR A 490 20.10 -1.19 -26.32
CA TYR A 490 19.15 -0.58 -25.41
C TYR A 490 19.26 -1.21 -24.02
N GLN A 491 19.13 -0.37 -23.01
CA GLN A 491 18.85 -0.79 -21.65
C GLN A 491 17.34 -0.96 -21.51
N ILE A 492 16.91 -2.14 -21.04
CA ILE A 492 15.51 -2.50 -20.89
C ILE A 492 15.19 -2.92 -19.45
N ASP A 493 13.96 -2.62 -19.03
CA ASP A 493 13.34 -3.17 -17.83
C ASP A 493 12.52 -4.42 -18.18
N ILE A 494 12.79 -5.50 -17.45
CA ILE A 494 12.13 -6.80 -17.56
C ILE A 494 11.51 -7.25 -16.22
N GLY A 495 11.27 -6.31 -15.30
CA GLY A 495 10.52 -6.56 -14.06
C GLY A 495 11.37 -7.13 -12.92
N TYR A 496 12.69 -7.01 -13.01
CA TYR A 496 13.66 -7.43 -11.99
C TYR A 496 14.43 -6.22 -11.45
N SER A 497 15.11 -6.39 -10.32
CA SER A 497 15.89 -5.33 -9.66
C SER A 497 17.05 -4.78 -10.52
N GLU A 498 17.43 -5.48 -11.59
CA GLU A 498 18.53 -5.12 -12.48
C GLU A 498 18.02 -4.97 -13.92
N TYR A 499 18.43 -3.89 -14.57
CA TYR A 499 18.16 -3.65 -15.99
C TYR A 499 19.02 -4.54 -16.89
N LYS A 500 18.49 -4.91 -18.05
CA LYS A 500 19.21 -5.73 -19.03
C LYS A 500 19.64 -4.90 -20.23
N ILE A 501 20.87 -5.12 -20.70
CA ILE A 501 21.39 -4.50 -21.93
C ILE A 501 21.21 -5.49 -23.09
N VAL A 502 20.52 -5.09 -24.15
CA VAL A 502 20.19 -5.96 -25.29
C VAL A 502 20.35 -5.25 -26.64
N SER A 503 20.55 -6.02 -27.71
CA SER A 503 20.54 -5.52 -29.09
C SER A 503 19.11 -5.18 -29.53
N SER A 504 18.95 -4.14 -30.36
CA SER A 504 17.69 -3.77 -31.00
C SER A 504 17.10 -4.90 -31.84
N LEU A 505 17.93 -5.85 -32.27
CA LEU A 505 17.52 -7.03 -33.02
C LEU A 505 16.71 -8.04 -32.20
N ASP A 506 16.82 -8.00 -30.86
CA ASP A 506 16.04 -8.84 -29.95
C ASP A 506 14.73 -8.16 -29.51
N LEU A 507 14.49 -6.92 -29.96
CA LEU A 507 13.34 -6.09 -29.60
C LEU A 507 12.37 -5.93 -30.77
N TYR A 508 11.07 -5.95 -30.46
CA TYR A 508 9.97 -5.96 -31.41
C TYR A 508 8.91 -4.93 -31.01
N LYS A 509 8.50 -4.08 -31.96
CA LYS A 509 7.43 -3.12 -31.74
C LYS A 509 6.06 -3.74 -31.93
N PHE A 510 5.09 -3.28 -31.16
CA PHE A 510 3.68 -3.60 -31.40
C PHE A 510 3.11 -2.69 -32.49
N SER A 511 2.43 -3.29 -33.47
CA SER A 511 1.70 -2.58 -34.51
C SER A 511 0.44 -3.33 -34.89
N ARG A 512 -0.66 -2.60 -35.08
CA ARG A 512 -1.94 -3.17 -35.53
C ARG A 512 -2.03 -3.06 -37.05
N PRO A 513 -2.51 -4.08 -37.77
CA PRO A 513 -2.90 -3.94 -39.17
C PRO A 513 -4.11 -2.99 -39.28
N ASP A 514 -4.06 -2.00 -40.17
CA ASP A 514 -5.20 -1.09 -40.43
C ASP A 514 -6.32 -1.82 -41.20
N GLU A 515 -7.50 -2.00 -40.61
CA GLU A 515 -8.66 -2.60 -41.29
C GLU A 515 -9.49 -1.61 -42.14
N SER A 516 -9.04 -0.36 -42.28
CA SER A 516 -9.83 0.70 -42.95
C SER A 516 -9.60 0.78 -44.47
N SER A 517 -10.05 -0.22 -45.23
CA SER A 517 -10.16 -0.07 -46.70
C SER A 517 -11.45 -0.61 -47.33
N GLN A 518 -12.52 -0.77 -46.54
CA GLN A 518 -13.87 -1.00 -47.06
C GLN A 518 -14.93 -0.15 -46.34
N SER A 519 -14.96 1.14 -46.61
CA SER A 519 -16.19 1.97 -46.65
C SER A 519 -15.80 3.42 -46.93
N ARG A 520 -15.65 3.77 -48.21
CA ARG A 520 -15.88 5.16 -48.61
C ARG A 520 -17.33 5.23 -49.03
N ASP A 521 -18.11 5.93 -48.22
CA ASP A 521 -18.97 7.03 -48.65
C ASP A 521 -20.00 7.30 -47.56
N SER A 522 -20.04 8.58 -47.15
CA SER A 522 -21.05 9.28 -46.34
C SER A 522 -20.44 9.94 -45.09
N ALA A 523 -20.15 11.23 -45.21
CA ALA A 523 -20.24 12.12 -44.04
C ALA A 523 -21.73 12.19 -43.63
N PRO A 524 -22.09 12.28 -42.33
CA PRO A 524 -22.17 13.62 -41.75
C PRO A 524 -21.95 13.73 -40.21
N SER A 525 -21.65 14.98 -39.83
CA SER A 525 -22.03 15.73 -38.62
C SER A 525 -21.80 15.19 -37.19
N THR A 526 -20.98 15.94 -36.45
CA THR A 526 -20.99 16.07 -34.99
C THR A 526 -22.37 16.41 -34.43
N PRO A 527 -22.75 15.86 -33.26
CA PRO A 527 -23.43 16.64 -32.24
C PRO A 527 -22.81 16.47 -30.84
N THR A 528 -22.27 17.59 -30.35
CA THR A 528 -22.45 18.18 -29.00
C THR A 528 -22.66 17.27 -27.78
N SER A 529 -21.70 17.36 -26.86
CA SER A 529 -21.86 17.11 -25.42
C SER A 529 -22.91 18.06 -24.82
N PRO A 530 -23.74 17.62 -23.84
CA PRO A 530 -24.45 18.52 -22.96
C PRO A 530 -23.63 18.81 -21.70
N THR A 531 -23.36 20.09 -21.52
CA THR A 531 -22.73 20.76 -20.38
C THR A 531 -23.63 20.74 -19.13
N GLU A 532 -23.05 20.55 -17.94
CA GLU A 532 -23.68 20.90 -16.65
C GLU A 532 -23.78 22.44 -16.49
N PHE A 533 -24.80 22.87 -15.75
CA PHE A 533 -25.26 24.26 -15.62
C PHE A 533 -24.23 25.27 -15.04
N PRO A 534 -24.39 26.58 -15.33
CA PRO A 534 -23.41 27.64 -15.03
C PRO A 534 -23.76 28.56 -13.85
N ALA A 535 -22.78 29.24 -13.26
CA ALA A 535 -22.98 30.55 -12.60
C ALA A 535 -21.69 31.40 -12.42
N HIS A 536 -21.71 32.58 -13.06
CA HIS A 536 -21.25 33.94 -12.68
C HIS A 536 -19.87 34.24 -12.03
N GLY A 537 -19.13 35.19 -12.64
CA GLY A 537 -18.24 36.16 -11.94
C GLY A 537 -16.86 36.41 -12.59
N PRO A 538 -16.34 37.66 -12.67
CA PRO A 538 -15.35 38.06 -13.66
C PRO A 538 -13.87 37.80 -13.27
N ARG A 539 -13.08 37.58 -14.32
CA ARG A 539 -11.63 37.36 -14.34
C ARG A 539 -10.83 38.49 -13.71
N THR A 540 -9.85 38.12 -12.88
CA THR A 540 -8.59 38.86 -12.70
C THR A 540 -7.42 37.91 -13.00
N VAL A 541 -6.45 38.42 -13.76
CA VAL A 541 -5.25 37.73 -14.28
C VAL A 541 -4.25 37.47 -13.14
N PRO A 542 -3.42 36.41 -13.19
CA PRO A 542 -1.97 36.63 -13.39
C PRO A 542 -1.29 35.45 -14.17
N PRO A 543 0.04 35.39 -14.33
CA PRO A 543 0.72 35.88 -15.53
C PRO A 543 1.54 34.81 -16.29
N LEU A 544 1.95 35.21 -17.49
CA LEU A 544 2.98 34.59 -18.30
C LEU A 544 4.29 34.35 -17.53
N PHE A 545 4.91 33.19 -17.76
CA PHE A 545 6.35 33.13 -18.03
C PHE A 545 6.63 32.35 -19.30
N SER A 546 7.29 33.06 -20.21
CA SER A 546 7.81 32.64 -21.49
C SER A 546 9.17 31.95 -21.33
N GLY A 547 9.40 30.92 -22.14
CA GLY A 547 10.72 30.35 -22.41
C GLY A 547 10.68 29.58 -23.72
N ARG A 548 10.90 30.30 -24.82
CA ARG A 548 11.17 29.77 -26.17
C ARG A 548 12.37 28.81 -26.11
N GLU A 549 12.33 27.73 -26.87
CA GLU A 549 13.14 27.65 -28.11
C GLU A 549 12.71 26.49 -29.01
N SER A 550 12.75 26.78 -30.30
CA SER A 550 12.28 25.96 -31.40
C SER A 550 13.36 24.99 -31.84
N HIS A 551 13.04 23.69 -31.90
CA HIS A 551 13.66 22.80 -32.87
C HIS A 551 12.57 22.08 -33.66
N LYS A 552 12.43 22.48 -34.93
CA LYS A 552 11.75 21.69 -35.96
C LYS A 552 12.60 20.45 -36.22
N THR A 553 12.05 19.27 -35.96
CA THR A 553 12.52 18.02 -36.56
C THR A 553 11.34 17.32 -37.23
N THR A 554 11.59 16.96 -38.48
CA THR A 554 10.69 16.30 -39.42
C THR A 554 10.20 14.96 -38.88
N SER A 555 8.88 14.84 -38.69
CA SER A 555 8.23 13.58 -38.31
C SER A 555 8.33 12.56 -39.46
N SER A 556 9.07 11.48 -39.22
CA SER A 556 9.08 10.31 -40.10
C SER A 556 7.70 9.66 -40.02
N LYS A 557 7.04 9.54 -41.17
CA LYS A 557 5.74 8.89 -41.31
C LYS A 557 5.89 7.40 -41.01
N HIS A 558 5.29 6.94 -39.92
CA HIS A 558 5.10 5.52 -39.62
C HIS A 558 4.32 4.84 -40.75
N HIS A 559 4.89 3.80 -41.37
CA HIS A 559 4.26 3.05 -42.45
C HIS A 559 3.82 1.67 -41.93
N SER A 560 2.54 1.52 -41.59
CA SER A 560 1.80 0.23 -41.57
C SER A 560 1.51 -0.20 -43.02
N PRO A 561 1.24 -1.49 -43.34
CA PRO A 561 1.13 -1.95 -44.72
C PRO A 561 -0.17 -1.47 -45.37
N LYS A 562 -0.16 -0.26 -45.91
CA LYS A 562 -1.07 0.14 -46.99
C LYS A 562 -0.81 -0.79 -48.18
N LYS A 563 -1.80 -1.05 -49.04
CA LYS A 563 -1.59 -1.66 -50.37
C LYS A 563 -0.31 -1.08 -50.97
N ILE A 564 0.74 -1.89 -51.03
CA ILE A 564 2.06 -1.41 -51.43
C ILE A 564 1.90 -1.07 -52.92
N LYS A 565 2.12 0.19 -53.29
CA LYS A 565 1.99 0.61 -54.68
C LYS A 565 3.04 -0.16 -55.49
N LEU A 566 2.64 -0.82 -56.57
CA LEU A 566 3.53 -1.58 -57.47
C LEU A 566 4.80 -0.81 -57.87
N ASN A 567 4.71 0.52 -58.00
CA ASN A 567 5.82 1.41 -58.36
C ASN A 567 6.93 1.51 -57.29
N SER A 568 6.73 0.98 -56.08
CA SER A 568 7.73 0.98 -54.99
C SER A 568 8.58 -0.29 -54.93
N LEU A 569 8.27 -1.31 -55.75
CA LEU A 569 9.00 -2.58 -55.73
C LEU A 569 10.51 -2.41 -55.98
N PRO A 570 11.00 -1.64 -56.98
CA PRO A 570 12.44 -1.47 -57.20
C PRO A 570 13.17 -0.83 -56.01
N GLU A 571 12.51 0.10 -55.31
CA GLU A 571 13.07 0.76 -54.13
C GLU A 571 13.17 -0.21 -52.95
N ILE A 572 12.14 -1.04 -52.75
CA ILE A 572 12.11 -2.09 -51.72
C ILE A 572 13.21 -3.13 -51.96
N LEU A 573 13.38 -3.60 -53.21
CA LEU A 573 14.44 -4.57 -53.53
C LEU A 573 15.83 -3.99 -53.24
N ARG A 574 16.07 -2.72 -53.57
CA ARG A 574 17.32 -2.02 -53.27
C ARG A 574 17.55 -1.88 -51.76
N GLU A 575 16.51 -1.56 -51.00
CA GLU A 575 16.59 -1.47 -49.53
C GLU A 575 16.93 -2.84 -48.93
N VAL A 576 16.25 -3.90 -49.35
CA VAL A 576 16.53 -5.28 -48.91
C VAL A 576 17.98 -5.66 -49.20
N THR A 577 18.48 -5.42 -50.42
CA THR A 577 19.90 -5.66 -50.75
C THR A 577 20.84 -4.87 -49.84
N SER A 578 20.56 -3.58 -49.60
CA SER A 578 21.39 -2.75 -48.73
C SER A 578 21.44 -3.27 -47.28
N VAL A 579 20.31 -3.68 -46.72
CA VAL A 579 20.25 -4.23 -45.34
C VAL A 579 20.99 -5.55 -45.25
N ILE A 580 20.89 -6.43 -46.26
CA ILE A 580 21.60 -7.71 -46.28
C ILE A 580 23.12 -7.47 -46.38
N GLU A 581 23.57 -6.58 -47.27
CA GLU A 581 24.99 -6.23 -47.40
C GLU A 581 25.56 -5.64 -46.11
N GLN A 582 24.78 -4.83 -45.38
CA GLN A 582 25.16 -4.34 -44.05
C GLN A 582 25.18 -5.46 -43.01
N ALA A 583 24.20 -6.38 -43.03
CA ALA A 583 24.18 -7.54 -42.13
C ALA A 583 25.42 -8.43 -42.30
N TRP A 584 25.94 -8.57 -43.53
CA TRP A 584 27.15 -9.34 -43.81
C TRP A 584 28.44 -8.73 -43.26
N LYS A 585 28.42 -7.45 -42.87
CA LYS A 585 29.54 -6.78 -42.17
C LYS A 585 29.55 -7.03 -40.67
N LEU A 586 28.44 -7.53 -40.11
CA LEU A 586 28.28 -7.81 -38.68
C LEU A 586 28.68 -9.26 -38.32
N PRO A 587 28.93 -9.54 -37.02
CA PRO A 587 29.17 -10.89 -36.53
C PRO A 587 28.05 -11.86 -36.90
N GLU A 588 28.38 -13.15 -36.99
CA GLU A 588 27.45 -14.20 -37.44
C GLU A 588 26.12 -14.22 -36.65
N SER A 589 26.18 -13.99 -35.33
CA SER A 589 25.01 -13.94 -34.46
C SER A 589 24.04 -12.80 -34.81
N GLU A 590 24.54 -11.58 -34.98
CA GLU A 590 23.72 -10.40 -35.33
C GLU A 590 23.26 -10.47 -36.78
N ARG A 591 24.12 -10.94 -37.70
CA ARG A 591 23.76 -11.21 -39.10
C ARG A 591 22.58 -12.16 -39.19
N LYS A 592 22.63 -13.28 -38.47
CA LYS A 592 21.56 -14.28 -38.43
C LYS A 592 20.24 -13.70 -37.95
N LYS A 593 20.25 -12.84 -36.91
CA LYS A 593 19.04 -12.15 -36.43
C LYS A 593 18.44 -11.22 -37.49
N ILE A 594 19.27 -10.44 -38.20
CA ILE A 594 18.80 -9.54 -39.28
C ILE A 594 18.16 -10.34 -40.42
N ILE A 595 18.81 -11.42 -40.85
CA ILE A 595 18.29 -12.28 -41.92
C ILE A 595 16.98 -12.95 -41.52
N ARG A 596 16.89 -13.49 -40.30
CA ARG A 596 15.62 -14.01 -39.75
C ARG A 596 14.51 -12.95 -39.78
N ARG A 597 14.81 -11.73 -39.35
CA ARG A 597 13.86 -10.61 -39.30
C ARG A 597 13.36 -10.21 -40.69
N LEU A 598 14.26 -10.08 -41.68
CA LEU A 598 13.88 -9.83 -43.07
C LEU A 598 13.07 -10.97 -43.67
N TYR A 599 13.46 -12.21 -43.39
CA TYR A 599 12.76 -13.41 -43.84
C TYR A 599 11.31 -13.43 -43.35
N LEU A 600 11.10 -13.20 -42.05
CA LEU A 600 9.75 -13.15 -41.45
C LEU A 600 8.97 -11.90 -41.88
N LYS A 601 9.63 -10.76 -42.12
CA LYS A 601 8.97 -9.52 -42.61
C LYS A 601 8.32 -9.73 -43.98
N TRP A 602 9.04 -10.37 -44.90
CA TRP A 602 8.61 -10.53 -46.30
C TRP A 602 8.01 -11.90 -46.62
N HIS A 603 7.87 -12.80 -45.64
CA HIS A 603 7.29 -14.12 -45.86
C HIS A 603 5.86 -14.01 -46.43
N PRO A 604 5.50 -14.80 -47.47
CA PRO A 604 4.18 -14.72 -48.12
C PRO A 604 3.00 -14.92 -47.17
N ASP A 605 3.10 -15.86 -46.23
CA ASP A 605 2.03 -16.13 -45.23
C ASP A 605 1.69 -14.93 -44.34
N LYS A 606 2.66 -14.04 -44.07
CA LYS A 606 2.43 -12.83 -43.26
C LYS A 606 1.89 -11.65 -44.08
N ASN A 607 1.95 -11.75 -45.41
CA ASN A 607 1.64 -10.66 -46.34
C ASN A 607 0.51 -11.04 -47.32
N SER A 608 -0.57 -11.65 -46.81
CA SER A 608 -1.70 -12.12 -47.63
C SER A 608 -2.37 -11.04 -48.49
N GLU A 609 -2.27 -9.77 -48.10
CA GLU A 609 -2.89 -8.62 -48.77
C GLU A 609 -2.00 -8.02 -49.89
N ASN A 610 -0.71 -8.35 -49.91
CA ASN A 610 0.26 -7.88 -50.91
C ASN A 610 1.09 -9.08 -51.43
N LEU A 611 0.42 -10.19 -51.73
CA LEU A 611 1.06 -11.48 -52.01
C LEU A 611 2.06 -11.42 -53.16
N ASP A 612 1.71 -10.74 -54.26
CA ASP A 612 2.56 -10.64 -55.45
C ASP A 612 3.88 -9.91 -55.15
N ILE A 613 3.80 -8.79 -54.42
CA ILE A 613 4.97 -8.01 -54.01
C ILE A 613 5.80 -8.79 -52.98
N ALA A 614 5.15 -9.42 -52.00
CA ALA A 614 5.84 -10.22 -50.99
C ALA A 614 6.59 -11.40 -51.62
N ASN A 615 6.00 -12.10 -52.59
CA ASN A 615 6.65 -13.19 -53.31
C ASN A 615 7.90 -12.71 -54.07
N GLU A 616 7.80 -11.59 -54.79
CA GLU A 616 8.94 -11.04 -55.54
C GLU A 616 10.07 -10.57 -54.60
N VAL A 617 9.73 -9.87 -53.51
CA VAL A 617 10.71 -9.43 -52.50
C VAL A 617 11.33 -10.62 -51.76
N PHE A 618 10.54 -11.63 -51.42
CA PHE A 618 11.01 -12.83 -50.73
C PHE A 618 11.93 -13.67 -51.63
N LYS A 619 11.61 -13.81 -52.91
CA LYS A 619 12.47 -14.45 -53.91
C LYS A 619 13.79 -13.69 -54.08
N HIS A 620 13.75 -12.37 -54.16
CA HIS A 620 14.95 -11.53 -54.22
C HIS A 620 15.81 -11.67 -52.97
N LEU A 621 15.20 -11.62 -51.77
CA LEU A 621 15.87 -11.86 -50.49
C LEU A 621 16.62 -13.20 -50.47
N GLN A 622 15.97 -14.29 -50.90
CA GLN A 622 16.61 -15.61 -50.98
C GLN A 622 17.77 -15.65 -51.98
N ASN A 623 17.61 -15.02 -53.15
CA ASN A 623 18.68 -14.92 -54.14
C ASN A 623 19.88 -14.13 -53.62
N GLU A 624 19.63 -13.07 -52.87
CA GLU A 624 20.64 -12.18 -52.32
C GLU A 624 21.42 -12.84 -51.17
N ILE A 625 20.72 -13.58 -50.30
CA ILE A 625 21.34 -14.49 -49.31
C ILE A 625 22.26 -15.49 -50.01
N ASN A 626 21.74 -16.18 -51.04
CA ASN A 626 22.53 -17.16 -51.79
C ASN A 626 23.73 -16.52 -52.51
N ARG A 627 23.60 -15.29 -53.02
CA ARG A 627 24.69 -14.52 -53.66
C ARG A 627 25.83 -14.30 -52.69
N LEU A 628 25.53 -13.81 -51.49
CA LEU A 628 26.54 -13.49 -50.47
C LEU A 628 27.10 -14.73 -49.76
N GLU A 629 26.31 -15.80 -49.59
CA GLU A 629 26.83 -17.11 -49.14
C GLU A 629 27.85 -17.67 -50.13
N LYS A 630 27.54 -17.62 -51.44
CA LYS A 630 28.47 -18.07 -52.50
C LYS A 630 29.70 -17.18 -52.57
N GLN A 631 29.55 -15.86 -52.47
CA GLN A 631 30.68 -14.93 -52.46
C GLN A 631 31.60 -15.17 -51.25
N ALA A 632 31.04 -15.31 -50.05
CA ALA A 632 31.80 -15.62 -48.84
C ALA A 632 32.51 -16.99 -48.92
N PHE A 633 31.88 -17.97 -49.57
CA PHE A 633 32.50 -19.27 -49.83
C PHE A 633 33.65 -19.20 -50.86
N ILE A 634 33.54 -18.33 -51.87
CA ILE A 634 34.60 -18.07 -52.84
C ILE A 634 35.77 -17.33 -52.18
N ASP A 635 35.49 -16.30 -51.38
CA ASP A 635 36.49 -15.50 -50.66
C ASP A 635 37.27 -16.34 -49.61
N GLN A 636 36.59 -17.27 -48.93
CA GLN A 636 37.26 -18.24 -48.05
C GLN A 636 38.12 -19.26 -48.81
N ASN A 637 37.75 -19.61 -50.04
CA ASN A 637 38.51 -20.54 -50.88
C ASN A 637 39.69 -19.86 -51.58
N THR A 638 39.62 -18.57 -51.92
CA THR A 638 40.77 -17.81 -52.43
C THR A 638 41.83 -17.59 -51.35
N ASP A 639 41.42 -17.27 -50.11
CA ASP A 639 42.33 -17.20 -48.94
C ASP A 639 42.98 -18.57 -48.61
N ARG A 640 42.26 -19.68 -48.85
CA ARG A 640 42.80 -21.04 -48.72
C ARG A 640 43.65 -21.47 -49.93
N ALA A 641 43.34 -21.04 -51.15
CA ALA A 641 44.08 -21.37 -52.37
C ALA A 641 45.49 -20.73 -52.40
N SER A 642 45.70 -19.64 -51.68
CA SER A 642 47.04 -19.10 -51.41
C SER A 642 47.89 -19.99 -50.48
N ARG A 643 47.32 -21.06 -49.90
CA ARG A 643 47.99 -22.00 -49.00
C ARG A 643 47.70 -23.48 -49.38
N ARG A 644 48.33 -23.94 -50.46
CA ARG A 644 48.68 -25.34 -50.84
C ARG A 644 47.94 -26.02 -52.00
N THR A 645 48.75 -26.78 -52.73
CA THR A 645 48.48 -27.81 -53.74
C THR A 645 48.02 -29.12 -53.10
N PHE A 646 46.74 -29.51 -53.25
CA PHE A 646 46.22 -30.89 -53.36
C PHE A 646 44.68 -30.85 -53.26
N SER A 647 43.99 -31.44 -54.24
CA SER A 647 42.53 -31.48 -54.30
C SER A 647 41.97 -32.58 -53.40
N SER A 648 41.04 -32.23 -52.49
CA SER A 648 40.32 -33.15 -51.61
C SER A 648 38.81 -32.92 -51.72
N SER A 649 38.06 -34.01 -51.87
CA SER A 649 36.61 -34.11 -52.07
C SER A 649 35.75 -33.69 -50.87
N ALA A 650 36.31 -33.01 -49.87
CA ALA A 650 35.65 -32.64 -48.61
C ALA A 650 34.83 -31.33 -48.66
N SER A 651 34.81 -30.64 -49.80
CA SER A 651 34.13 -29.34 -49.95
C SER A 651 32.60 -29.41 -49.87
N ARG A 652 31.99 -30.58 -50.11
CA ARG A 652 30.53 -30.74 -50.14
C ARG A 652 29.89 -30.85 -48.75
N PHE A 653 30.63 -31.31 -47.72
CA PHE A 653 30.11 -31.54 -46.37
C PHE A 653 30.25 -30.33 -45.40
N GLN A 654 31.08 -29.33 -45.73
CA GLN A 654 31.17 -28.08 -44.95
C GLN A 654 30.15 -27.02 -45.37
N SER A 655 29.62 -27.10 -46.61
CA SER A 655 28.63 -26.18 -47.19
C SER A 655 27.35 -26.08 -46.35
N ASP A 656 26.83 -27.21 -45.86
CA ASP A 656 25.54 -27.25 -45.14
C ASP A 656 25.61 -26.68 -43.71
N LYS A 657 26.82 -26.52 -43.16
CA LYS A 657 27.01 -25.97 -41.81
C LYS A 657 26.97 -24.44 -41.74
N PHE A 658 27.02 -23.75 -42.88
CA PHE A 658 27.00 -22.29 -42.95
C PHE A 658 25.81 -21.74 -43.74
N SER A 659 24.99 -22.59 -44.36
CA SER A 659 23.82 -22.13 -45.10
C SER A 659 22.65 -21.77 -44.18
N PHE A 660 21.97 -20.67 -44.48
CA PHE A 660 20.72 -20.26 -43.86
C PHE A 660 19.54 -21.20 -44.18
N GLN A 661 19.67 -22.04 -45.21
CA GLN A 661 18.60 -22.93 -45.66
C GLN A 661 18.13 -23.91 -44.56
N ARG A 662 19.02 -24.30 -43.63
CA ARG A 662 18.68 -25.14 -42.47
C ARG A 662 17.66 -24.50 -41.52
N PHE A 663 17.55 -23.17 -41.52
CA PHE A 663 16.63 -22.44 -40.64
C PHE A 663 15.26 -22.20 -41.29
N TYR A 664 15.14 -22.34 -42.61
CA TYR A 664 13.91 -22.01 -43.35
C TYR A 664 12.70 -22.82 -42.87
N THR A 665 12.87 -24.10 -42.55
CA THR A 665 11.76 -24.91 -42.02
C THR A 665 11.18 -24.33 -40.74
N SER A 666 12.04 -23.91 -39.80
CA SER A 666 11.63 -23.30 -38.53
C SER A 666 11.00 -21.92 -38.76
N TRP A 667 11.58 -21.08 -39.61
CA TRP A 667 11.04 -19.75 -39.90
C TRP A 667 9.72 -19.79 -40.68
N ASN A 668 9.54 -20.78 -41.56
CA ASN A 668 8.27 -21.03 -42.24
C ASN A 668 7.19 -21.44 -41.25
N GLN A 669 7.49 -22.36 -40.32
CA GLN A 669 6.56 -22.78 -39.28
C GLN A 669 6.10 -21.58 -38.43
N GLU A 670 7.03 -20.70 -38.04
CA GLU A 670 6.72 -19.48 -37.30
C GLU A 670 5.87 -18.49 -38.12
N ALA A 671 6.17 -18.31 -39.40
CA ALA A 671 5.38 -17.45 -40.28
C ALA A 671 3.95 -17.97 -40.47
N THR A 672 3.77 -19.29 -40.59
CA THR A 672 2.47 -19.95 -40.65
C THR A 672 1.73 -19.83 -39.31
N SER A 673 2.39 -19.97 -38.15
CA SER A 673 1.77 -19.76 -36.83
C SER A 673 1.16 -18.37 -36.70
N HIS A 674 1.93 -17.32 -37.03
CA HIS A 674 1.44 -15.94 -37.01
C HIS A 674 0.21 -15.72 -37.93
N LYS A 675 0.16 -16.42 -39.07
CA LYS A 675 -1.00 -16.37 -39.98
C LYS A 675 -2.22 -17.05 -39.35
N SER A 676 -2.04 -18.23 -38.78
CA SER A 676 -3.10 -18.97 -38.08
C SER A 676 -3.65 -18.20 -36.88
N GLU A 677 -2.78 -17.59 -36.06
CA GLU A 677 -3.18 -16.73 -34.94
C GLU A 677 -4.01 -15.52 -35.41
N ARG A 678 -3.56 -14.85 -36.46
CA ARG A 678 -4.29 -13.72 -37.08
C ARG A 678 -5.66 -14.15 -37.60
N GLN A 679 -5.78 -15.33 -38.21
CA GLN A 679 -7.05 -15.89 -38.70
C GLN A 679 -7.98 -16.27 -37.54
N GLN A 680 -7.46 -16.97 -36.53
CA GLN A 680 -8.23 -17.38 -35.35
C GLN A 680 -8.76 -16.18 -34.55
N TYR A 681 -7.99 -15.08 -34.49
CA TYR A 681 -8.46 -13.82 -33.91
C TYR A 681 -9.63 -13.22 -34.71
N LYS A 682 -9.54 -13.20 -36.06
CA LYS A 682 -10.63 -12.75 -36.93
C LYS A 682 -11.90 -13.60 -36.81
N GLU A 683 -11.75 -14.91 -36.61
CA GLU A 683 -12.88 -15.84 -36.45
C GLU A 683 -13.55 -15.72 -35.07
N LYS A 684 -12.78 -15.51 -33.99
CA LYS A 684 -13.32 -15.35 -32.62
C LYS A 684 -14.02 -14.00 -32.39
N CYS A 685 -13.73 -12.99 -33.21
CA CYS A 685 -14.40 -11.69 -33.21
C CYS A 685 -15.20 -11.50 -34.52
N PRO A 686 -16.33 -12.19 -34.72
CA PRO A 686 -17.17 -11.91 -35.88
C PRO A 686 -17.74 -10.49 -35.75
N SER A 687 -17.74 -9.75 -36.86
CA SER A 687 -18.50 -8.52 -37.03
C SER A 687 -20.00 -8.84 -36.89
N SER A 688 -20.48 -8.89 -35.65
CA SER A 688 -21.88 -9.14 -35.34
C SER A 688 -22.74 -8.03 -35.95
N THR A 689 -23.65 -8.44 -36.81
CA THR A 689 -24.70 -7.63 -37.42
C THR A 689 -25.72 -7.28 -36.32
N GLY A 690 -25.54 -6.14 -35.65
CA GLY A 690 -26.44 -5.61 -34.63
C GLY A 690 -26.25 -4.10 -34.44
N PRO A 691 -27.28 -3.33 -34.07
CA PRO A 691 -27.30 -1.90 -34.30
C PRO A 691 -26.38 -1.14 -33.33
N SER A 692 -25.36 -0.53 -33.92
CA SER A 692 -24.72 0.74 -33.55
C SER A 692 -24.58 1.06 -32.06
N TYR A 693 -23.58 0.46 -31.38
CA TYR A 693 -22.70 1.20 -30.46
C TYR A 693 -21.40 0.41 -30.24
N SER A 694 -20.32 0.90 -30.86
CA SER A 694 -18.90 0.69 -30.50
C SER A 694 -18.35 -0.74 -30.33
N ALA A 695 -18.21 -1.49 -31.42
CA ALA A 695 -17.19 -2.56 -31.53
C ALA A 695 -16.03 -2.12 -32.46
N ARG A 696 -15.61 -0.85 -32.38
CA ARG A 696 -14.54 -0.27 -33.23
C ARG A 696 -13.12 -0.41 -32.65
N PHE A 697 -12.97 -1.09 -31.52
CA PHE A 697 -11.68 -1.18 -30.83
C PHE A 697 -11.23 -2.62 -30.77
N PHE A 698 -10.05 -2.89 -31.33
CA PHE A 698 -9.28 -4.09 -31.02
C PHE A 698 -9.11 -4.17 -29.51
N VAL A 699 -9.73 -5.18 -28.90
CA VAL A 699 -9.51 -5.57 -27.51
C VAL A 699 -8.52 -6.73 -27.59
N PRO A 700 -7.25 -6.57 -27.15
CA PRO A 700 -6.35 -7.70 -27.03
C PRO A 700 -7.07 -8.80 -26.24
N PRO A 701 -7.00 -10.09 -26.65
CA PRO A 701 -7.59 -11.17 -25.88
C PRO A 701 -7.08 -11.03 -24.45
N THR A 702 -8.01 -10.86 -23.51
CA THR A 702 -7.86 -10.70 -22.06
C THR A 702 -6.47 -11.04 -21.50
N PHE A 703 -5.94 -10.18 -20.61
CA PHE A 703 -4.80 -10.43 -19.72
C PHE A 703 -5.05 -11.60 -18.74
N LYS A 704 -5.45 -12.77 -19.25
CA LYS A 704 -5.57 -14.00 -18.47
C LYS A 704 -4.18 -14.34 -17.93
N SER A 705 -4.14 -15.02 -16.78
CA SER A 705 -2.91 -15.61 -16.26
C SER A 705 -2.34 -16.56 -17.32
N VAL A 706 -1.31 -16.13 -18.05
CA VAL A 706 -0.59 -16.97 -19.01
C VAL A 706 0.59 -17.58 -18.29
N GLY A 707 0.82 -18.88 -18.52
CA GLY A 707 2.03 -19.56 -18.05
C GLY A 707 3.30 -18.85 -18.51
N ASN A 708 4.32 -18.82 -17.66
CA ASN A 708 5.64 -18.29 -17.95
C ASN A 708 6.65 -19.44 -18.12
N PRO A 709 6.81 -19.97 -19.34
CA PRO A 709 7.68 -21.12 -19.61
C PRO A 709 9.16 -20.78 -19.39
N VAL A 710 9.56 -19.52 -19.57
CA VAL A 710 10.94 -19.05 -19.36
C VAL A 710 11.29 -19.14 -17.88
N GLU A 711 10.46 -18.55 -17.02
CA GLU A 711 10.67 -18.63 -15.57
C GLU A 711 10.54 -20.08 -15.09
N ALA A 712 9.57 -20.85 -15.58
CA ALA A 712 9.48 -22.27 -15.25
C ALA A 712 10.80 -23.01 -15.52
N ARG A 713 11.40 -22.84 -16.72
CA ARG A 713 12.70 -23.44 -17.05
C ARG A 713 13.84 -22.94 -16.14
N ARG A 714 13.87 -21.64 -15.83
CA ARG A 714 14.88 -21.03 -14.94
C ARG A 714 14.85 -21.63 -13.55
N TRP A 715 13.67 -21.68 -12.93
CA TRP A 715 13.46 -22.25 -11.60
C TRP A 715 13.74 -23.75 -11.58
N LEU A 716 13.29 -24.47 -12.60
CA LEU A 716 13.52 -25.91 -12.72
C LEU A 716 15.01 -26.24 -12.87
N ARG A 717 15.78 -25.42 -13.60
CA ARG A 717 17.24 -25.59 -13.71
C ARG A 717 17.93 -25.48 -12.34
N GLN A 718 17.51 -24.55 -11.50
CA GLN A 718 18.02 -24.44 -10.13
C GLN A 718 17.57 -25.60 -9.25
N ALA A 719 16.32 -26.07 -9.41
CA ALA A 719 15.84 -27.26 -8.70
C ALA A 719 16.67 -28.51 -9.02
N ARG A 720 17.01 -28.72 -10.30
CA ARG A 720 17.91 -29.78 -10.78
C ARG A 720 19.32 -29.64 -10.20
N ALA A 721 19.86 -28.42 -10.18
CA ALA A 721 21.17 -28.15 -9.60
C ALA A 721 21.20 -28.48 -8.09
N ASN A 722 20.16 -28.11 -7.35
CA ASN A 722 20.02 -28.41 -5.92
C ASN A 722 19.96 -29.93 -5.68
N PHE A 723 19.17 -30.66 -6.48
CA PHE A 723 19.09 -32.12 -6.38
C PHE A 723 20.42 -32.80 -6.70
N SER A 724 21.09 -32.36 -7.78
CA SER A 724 22.42 -32.84 -8.14
C SER A 724 23.43 -32.58 -7.02
N ALA A 725 23.40 -31.39 -6.41
CA ALA A 725 24.28 -31.01 -5.33
C ALA A 725 24.03 -31.76 -4.01
N ALA A 726 22.83 -32.37 -3.82
CA ALA A 726 22.54 -33.20 -2.65
C ALA A 726 23.40 -34.49 -2.66
N ARG A 727 23.71 -35.02 -3.85
CA ARG A 727 24.59 -36.18 -4.02
C ARG A 727 26.01 -35.93 -3.50
N ASN A 728 26.44 -34.68 -3.42
CA ASN A 728 27.78 -34.32 -2.98
C ASN A 728 28.00 -34.54 -1.48
N ASP A 729 26.93 -34.57 -0.67
CA ASP A 729 26.98 -34.69 0.79
C ASP A 729 26.67 -36.11 1.28
N LEU A 730 26.29 -37.00 0.36
CA LEU A 730 25.95 -38.37 0.66
C LEU A 730 27.17 -39.14 1.18
N HIS A 731 26.98 -39.90 2.26
CA HIS A 731 28.04 -40.65 2.96
C HIS A 731 29.19 -39.80 3.53
N LYS A 732 28.99 -38.49 3.72
CA LYS A 732 29.99 -37.57 4.28
C LYS A 732 29.68 -37.07 5.70
N ASN A 733 28.77 -37.76 6.40
CA ASN A 733 28.24 -37.29 7.69
C ASN A 733 27.67 -35.86 7.61
N ALA A 734 26.89 -35.60 6.55
CA ALA A 734 26.28 -34.30 6.23
C ALA A 734 24.83 -34.50 5.73
N ASN A 735 24.11 -35.42 6.37
CA ASN A 735 22.77 -35.87 5.94
C ASN A 735 21.70 -34.76 6.04
N GLU A 736 21.87 -33.82 6.97
CA GLU A 736 21.06 -32.62 7.08
C GLU A 736 21.14 -31.75 5.83
N TRP A 737 22.32 -31.69 5.19
CA TRP A 737 22.53 -30.94 3.95
C TRP A 737 21.94 -31.67 2.74
N VAL A 738 21.99 -33.00 2.70
CA VAL A 738 21.25 -33.80 1.71
C VAL A 738 19.76 -33.47 1.81
N CYS A 739 19.19 -33.56 3.01
CA CYS A 739 17.77 -33.30 3.26
C CYS A 739 17.37 -31.85 2.92
N PHE A 740 18.18 -30.87 3.30
CA PHE A 740 17.91 -29.46 3.01
C PHE A 740 17.96 -29.15 1.51
N LYS A 741 18.94 -29.70 0.78
CA LYS A 741 19.06 -29.53 -0.68
C LYS A 741 17.91 -30.22 -1.41
N CYS A 742 17.47 -31.39 -0.96
CA CYS A 742 16.26 -32.08 -1.44
C CYS A 742 14.99 -31.25 -1.20
N TYR A 743 14.81 -30.71 0.01
CA TYR A 743 13.72 -29.79 0.33
C TYR A 743 13.70 -28.56 -0.60
N LEU A 744 14.86 -27.92 -0.80
CA LEU A 744 14.96 -26.78 -1.71
C LEU A 744 14.70 -27.18 -3.16
N SER A 745 15.17 -28.34 -3.60
CA SER A 745 14.89 -28.86 -4.94
C SER A 745 13.40 -29.04 -5.17
N THR A 746 12.69 -29.73 -4.26
CA THR A 746 11.24 -29.90 -4.31
C THR A 746 10.51 -28.56 -4.32
N LYS A 747 10.87 -27.63 -3.41
CA LYS A 747 10.26 -26.30 -3.35
C LYS A 747 10.39 -25.53 -4.66
N LEU A 748 11.58 -25.51 -5.24
CA LEU A 748 11.85 -24.77 -6.47
C LEU A 748 11.20 -25.41 -7.70
N ALA A 749 11.08 -26.73 -7.74
CA ALA A 749 10.38 -27.42 -8.82
C ALA A 749 8.86 -27.19 -8.78
N LEU A 750 8.27 -27.12 -7.59
CA LEU A 750 6.86 -26.72 -7.43
C LEU A 750 6.64 -25.28 -7.90
N ILE A 751 7.52 -24.36 -7.51
CA ILE A 751 7.49 -22.97 -8.00
C ILE A 751 7.59 -22.95 -9.53
N ALA A 752 8.47 -23.76 -10.13
CA ALA A 752 8.59 -23.87 -11.58
C ALA A 752 7.29 -24.34 -12.26
N ALA A 753 6.61 -25.34 -11.71
CA ALA A 753 5.33 -25.83 -12.23
C ALA A 753 4.22 -24.78 -12.12
N ASP A 754 4.19 -24.02 -11.03
CA ASP A 754 3.25 -22.92 -10.84
C ASP A 754 3.50 -21.79 -11.87
N TYR A 755 4.77 -21.42 -12.09
CA TYR A 755 5.12 -20.51 -13.18
C TYR A 755 4.68 -21.05 -14.54
N ALA A 756 4.83 -22.34 -14.83
CA ALA A 756 4.45 -22.93 -16.12
C ALA A 756 2.94 -22.81 -16.44
N VAL A 757 2.07 -22.74 -15.42
CA VAL A 757 0.61 -22.68 -15.62
C VAL A 757 0.07 -21.26 -15.56
N ARG A 758 0.52 -20.47 -14.58
CA ARG A 758 -0.08 -19.17 -14.27
C ARG A 758 0.87 -17.99 -14.33
N GLY A 759 2.17 -18.24 -14.55
CA GLY A 759 3.17 -17.19 -14.73
C GLY A 759 3.59 -16.47 -13.45
N LYS A 760 3.15 -16.95 -12.28
CA LYS A 760 3.51 -16.41 -10.96
C LYS A 760 3.49 -17.50 -9.90
N SER A 761 4.27 -17.34 -8.83
CA SER A 761 4.25 -18.23 -7.67
C SER A 761 4.55 -17.49 -6.37
N ASP A 762 4.16 -18.08 -5.24
CA ASP A 762 4.37 -17.52 -3.89
C ASP A 762 5.47 -18.32 -3.17
N LYS A 763 6.55 -17.62 -2.80
CA LYS A 763 7.75 -18.22 -2.20
C LYS A 763 7.60 -18.44 -0.70
N ASP A 764 6.63 -17.80 -0.05
CA ASP A 764 6.43 -17.87 1.39
C ASP A 764 5.50 -19.03 1.78
N VAL A 765 4.81 -19.60 0.81
CA VAL A 765 4.00 -20.82 0.96
C VAL A 765 4.90 -22.04 1.14
N LYS A 766 4.53 -22.93 2.07
CA LYS A 766 5.22 -24.21 2.28
C LYS A 766 5.01 -25.17 1.10
N PRO A 767 5.99 -26.05 0.79
CA PRO A 767 5.90 -26.97 -0.34
C PRO A 767 4.60 -27.78 -0.41
N THR A 768 4.12 -28.35 0.70
CA THR A 768 2.88 -29.14 0.69
C THR A 768 1.64 -28.32 0.30
N ALA A 769 1.51 -27.10 0.82
CA ALA A 769 0.39 -26.22 0.48
C ALA A 769 0.49 -25.69 -0.96
N LEU A 770 1.70 -25.59 -1.51
CA LEU A 770 1.91 -25.23 -2.91
C LEU A 770 1.60 -26.43 -3.83
N ALA A 771 1.97 -27.65 -3.43
CA ALA A 771 1.67 -28.89 -4.14
C ALA A 771 0.16 -29.14 -4.28
N GLN A 772 -0.61 -28.87 -3.23
CA GLN A 772 -2.07 -28.98 -3.25
C GLN A 772 -2.70 -28.12 -4.36
N LYS A 773 -2.22 -26.88 -4.52
CA LYS A 773 -2.70 -25.98 -5.58
C LYS A 773 -2.29 -26.47 -6.97
N ILE A 774 -1.08 -27.01 -7.09
CA ILE A 774 -0.50 -27.43 -8.37
C ILE A 774 -1.13 -28.74 -8.87
N GLU A 775 -1.48 -29.65 -7.95
CA GLU A 775 -2.16 -30.91 -8.25
C GLU A 775 -3.51 -30.68 -8.95
N GLU A 776 -4.23 -29.60 -8.61
CA GLU A 776 -5.49 -29.21 -9.25
C GLU A 776 -5.33 -28.80 -10.72
N TYR A 777 -4.11 -28.52 -11.21
CA TYR A 777 -3.88 -28.06 -12.58
C TYR A 777 -3.95 -29.16 -13.64
N SER A 778 -3.74 -30.42 -13.25
CA SER A 778 -3.75 -31.55 -14.19
C SER A 778 -3.90 -32.88 -13.47
N GLN A 779 -4.68 -33.78 -14.07
CA GLN A 779 -4.78 -35.17 -13.61
C GLN A 779 -3.44 -35.93 -13.62
N GLN A 780 -2.45 -35.47 -14.39
CA GLN A 780 -1.11 -36.06 -14.41
C GLN A 780 -0.32 -35.84 -13.11
N LEU A 781 -0.77 -34.90 -12.28
CA LEU A 781 -0.14 -34.53 -11.01
C LEU A 781 -0.82 -35.19 -9.81
N ASP A 782 -1.75 -36.12 -10.03
CA ASP A 782 -2.42 -36.85 -8.96
C ASP A 782 -1.42 -37.49 -7.98
N GLY A 783 -1.70 -37.33 -6.69
CA GLY A 783 -0.85 -37.76 -5.58
C GLY A 783 0.36 -36.87 -5.30
N LEU A 784 0.58 -35.77 -6.03
CA LEU A 784 1.72 -34.86 -5.82
C LEU A 784 1.75 -34.30 -4.38
N THR A 785 0.61 -33.94 -3.81
CA THR A 785 0.53 -33.42 -2.44
C THR A 785 0.99 -34.45 -1.43
N ASN A 786 0.60 -35.71 -1.61
CA ASN A 786 1.02 -36.80 -0.74
C ASN A 786 2.52 -37.09 -0.87
N ASP A 787 3.05 -37.05 -2.11
CA ASP A 787 4.49 -37.23 -2.36
C ASP A 787 5.31 -36.15 -1.65
N VAL A 788 4.89 -34.88 -1.73
CA VAL A 788 5.56 -33.74 -1.07
C VAL A 788 5.37 -33.79 0.44
N HIS A 789 4.20 -34.17 0.93
CA HIS A 789 3.95 -34.34 2.37
C HIS A 789 4.83 -35.43 2.98
N THR A 790 5.10 -36.50 2.24
CA THR A 790 6.00 -37.58 2.67
C THR A 790 7.41 -37.07 2.97
N LEU A 791 7.90 -36.08 2.21
CA LEU A 791 9.19 -35.43 2.47
C LEU A 791 9.17 -34.67 3.82
N GLU A 792 8.10 -33.93 4.10
CA GLU A 792 7.93 -33.23 5.38
C GLU A 792 7.74 -34.22 6.55
N ALA A 793 7.12 -35.38 6.31
CA ALA A 793 6.90 -36.43 7.30
C ALA A 793 8.21 -37.08 7.80
N TYR A 794 9.26 -37.10 6.97
CA TYR A 794 10.63 -37.44 7.41
C TYR A 794 11.27 -36.37 8.33
N GLY A 795 10.52 -35.32 8.69
CA GLY A 795 10.98 -34.23 9.56
C GLY A 795 11.89 -33.25 8.84
N VAL A 796 11.84 -33.21 7.51
CA VAL A 796 12.61 -32.31 6.66
C VAL A 796 11.81 -31.03 6.40
N ASP A 797 12.33 -29.90 6.88
CA ASP A 797 11.80 -28.57 6.58
C ASP A 797 12.95 -27.55 6.52
N SER A 798 12.65 -26.29 6.18
CA SER A 798 13.67 -25.26 6.05
C SER A 798 14.34 -24.87 7.37
N LEU A 799 13.86 -25.31 8.53
CA LEU A 799 14.35 -24.88 9.83
C LEU A 799 15.06 -26.01 10.59
N LYS A 800 14.44 -27.18 10.73
CA LYS A 800 14.95 -28.34 11.47
C LYS A 800 16.22 -28.95 10.88
N THR A 801 16.51 -28.70 9.62
CA THR A 801 17.77 -29.09 8.98
C THR A 801 18.92 -28.11 9.26
N ARG A 802 18.67 -26.99 9.96
CA ARG A 802 19.66 -25.92 10.14
C ARG A 802 19.87 -25.47 11.58
N TYR A 803 18.82 -25.46 12.41
CA TYR A 803 18.86 -24.81 13.72
C TYR A 803 18.70 -25.81 14.88
N PRO A 804 19.68 -25.90 15.81
CA PRO A 804 19.63 -26.83 16.96
C PRO A 804 18.52 -26.57 17.99
N ASP A 805 18.10 -25.31 18.19
CA ASP A 805 17.06 -24.93 19.17
C ASP A 805 15.67 -25.47 18.83
N LEU A 806 15.46 -25.90 17.58
CA LEU A 806 14.24 -26.54 17.11
C LEU A 806 14.27 -28.07 17.28
N LEU A 807 15.36 -28.61 17.79
CA LEU A 807 15.56 -30.04 18.03
C LEU A 807 15.62 -30.33 19.53
N PRO A 808 15.28 -31.55 19.96
CA PRO A 808 15.42 -31.93 21.37
C PRO A 808 16.88 -31.85 21.81
N PHE A 809 17.17 -31.07 22.85
CA PHE A 809 18.50 -31.00 23.45
C PHE A 809 19.01 -32.42 23.82
N PRO A 810 20.26 -32.81 23.50
CA PRO A 810 21.36 -32.01 22.94
C PRO A 810 21.54 -32.13 21.41
N GLN A 811 20.52 -32.58 20.66
CA GLN A 811 20.65 -32.87 19.23
C GLN A 811 20.97 -31.63 18.40
N ILE A 812 21.87 -31.79 17.44
CA ILE A 812 22.07 -30.84 16.33
C ILE A 812 21.54 -31.44 15.01
N PRO A 813 21.31 -30.63 13.96
CA PRO A 813 20.84 -31.15 12.67
C PRO A 813 21.71 -32.28 12.11
N ASN A 814 23.03 -32.24 12.33
CA ASN A 814 23.96 -33.29 11.92
C ASN A 814 23.63 -34.67 12.50
N ASP A 815 23.09 -34.73 13.72
CA ASP A 815 22.73 -35.97 14.41
C ASP A 815 21.33 -36.49 14.05
N ARG A 816 20.47 -35.60 13.55
CA ARG A 816 19.02 -35.86 13.41
C ARG A 816 18.69 -36.81 12.27
N PHE A 817 19.43 -36.74 11.16
CA PHE A 817 19.09 -37.43 9.93
C PHE A 817 20.06 -38.59 9.68
N THR A 818 19.55 -39.82 9.70
CA THR A 818 20.37 -41.00 9.39
C THR A 818 20.61 -41.11 7.88
N SER A 819 21.60 -41.92 7.50
CA SER A 819 21.91 -42.18 6.09
C SER A 819 20.73 -42.82 5.35
N GLU A 820 19.94 -43.66 6.02
CA GLU A 820 18.73 -44.27 5.48
C GLU A 820 17.65 -43.22 5.20
N VAL A 821 17.43 -42.30 6.14
CA VAL A 821 16.48 -41.19 5.96
C VAL A 821 16.93 -40.30 4.79
N ALA A 822 18.23 -39.97 4.72
CA ALA A 822 18.77 -39.18 3.61
C ALA A 822 18.58 -39.85 2.25
N MET A 823 18.76 -41.18 2.16
CA MET A 823 18.49 -41.93 0.93
C MET A 823 17.00 -41.93 0.56
N ARG A 824 16.10 -42.15 1.53
CA ARG A 824 14.65 -42.09 1.28
C ARG A 824 14.18 -40.72 0.83
N VAL A 825 14.71 -39.65 1.44
CA VAL A 825 14.41 -38.27 1.05
C VAL A 825 14.86 -38.01 -0.39
N MET A 826 16.06 -38.48 -0.79
CA MET A 826 16.53 -38.39 -2.17
C MET A 826 15.62 -39.13 -3.17
N GLU A 827 15.19 -40.35 -2.84
CA GLU A 827 14.26 -41.13 -3.66
C GLU A 827 12.91 -40.41 -3.84
N CYS A 828 12.32 -39.93 -2.75
CA CYS A 828 11.07 -39.17 -2.80
C CYS A 828 11.22 -37.88 -3.62
N THR A 829 12.31 -37.13 -3.43
CA THR A 829 12.58 -35.94 -4.25
C THR A 829 12.74 -36.29 -5.73
N ALA A 830 13.40 -37.39 -6.08
CA ALA A 830 13.53 -37.83 -7.46
C ALA A 830 12.15 -38.07 -8.11
N CYS A 831 11.25 -38.77 -7.43
CA CYS A 831 9.88 -39.01 -7.92
C CYS A 831 9.12 -37.70 -8.16
N ILE A 832 9.20 -36.76 -7.23
CA ILE A 832 8.54 -35.44 -7.34
C ILE A 832 9.11 -34.66 -8.53
N ILE A 833 10.44 -34.61 -8.66
CA ILE A 833 11.11 -33.89 -9.76
C ILE A 833 10.70 -34.49 -11.11
N ILE A 834 10.74 -35.81 -11.28
CA ILE A 834 10.37 -36.47 -12.54
C ILE A 834 8.91 -36.16 -12.90
N LYS A 835 7.99 -36.26 -11.93
CA LYS A 835 6.57 -35.97 -12.13
C LYS A 835 6.35 -34.52 -12.59
N LEU A 836 6.96 -33.56 -11.92
CA LEU A 836 6.85 -32.13 -12.25
C LEU A 836 7.55 -31.78 -13.57
N GLU A 837 8.69 -32.40 -13.87
CA GLU A 837 9.42 -32.17 -15.12
C GLU A 837 8.62 -32.63 -16.34
N ASN A 838 8.03 -33.82 -16.28
CA ASN A 838 7.18 -34.34 -17.35
C ASN A 838 5.96 -33.44 -17.58
N PHE A 839 5.36 -32.94 -16.50
CA PHE A 839 4.24 -32.00 -16.59
C PHE A 839 4.65 -30.67 -17.24
N ILE A 840 5.77 -30.08 -16.80
CA ILE A 840 6.28 -28.81 -17.34
C ILE A 840 6.62 -28.96 -18.83
N GLN A 841 7.23 -30.07 -19.25
CA GLN A 841 7.58 -30.32 -20.66
C GLN A 841 6.37 -30.42 -21.61
N GLN A 842 5.17 -30.71 -21.10
CA GLN A 842 3.95 -30.73 -21.91
C GLN A 842 3.25 -29.37 -21.98
N LYS A 843 3.59 -28.45 -21.07
CA LYS A 843 3.02 -27.10 -20.96
C LYS A 843 3.89 -26.03 -21.60
N VAL A 844 5.20 -26.28 -21.64
CA VAL A 844 6.23 -25.53 -22.36
C VAL A 844 6.30 -26.04 -23.79
#